data_AF-A0ABD3KM50-F1
#
_entry.id   AF-A0ABD3KM50-F1
#
_cell.length_a   1.000
_cell.length_b   1.000
_cell.length_c   1.000
_cell.angle_alpha   90.00
_cell.angle_beta   90.00
_cell.angle_gamma   90.00
#
_symmetry.space_group_name_H-M   'P 1'
#
loop_
_entity.id
_entity.type
_entity.pdbx_description
1 polymer ?
#
loop_
_entity_poly.entity_id
_entity_poly.type
_entity_poly.pdbx_seq_one_letter_code
_entity_poly.pdbx_strand_id
1 'polypeptide(L)'
;MEVRTLTGLMKMVASTSPDQIAVSVRGKIELTYAHLRERVDEAATLLVFSGVEAGDVVALTFPNTVEFVILLLAVIRCRAIVAPLNPTYTAERFGFCLSNSGSKLLLTPQEGNQQAQFAASMLNIPHLTAKLHSAKSKITLSSINIEPSLDLMSKVVSEPSDVALFLHTSSNMSHPIPVLLTQHDLASSVQNIKRVYKLTNSDSTVIVLPMFNVYGLVAGLLSSLAAGVTVALPAAVRFSASRFWADMILYNATWYTAIPRIHQIILDHHLSKPQPAYPKLRFIMSCGALLAPSIRAQLEEAFGAPVLEAYAMMEATHLTASNPLPEDGEHKPSSVGRPVGQEMAISDEYGAIRAVGVSSEVCIGGPNVTEGHKNNPEANKQAFQSRRFHTGGVSYGGLDARFSASRSLADSAAWVSHMSEVASPSPSNDMPEGNNAPQTTEENNTETERGGEEGGHGLTMEFEKFSGPKNFSYEELMTAIADRKILGKGGFGAVYEGRIGKARTQVAVKVINYDSHQGMNEYKSEVITLSQLRHKNLVPLIGYCHEADKFVLVYEFMSEGSLDDHLFKGKSLLTWETRYKIAQGLASVLHYLQKQCRQCVIHRDIKSSNIMLDEEFEAKLGDFGLARLVDYATGSKTTKVIGTQGYMAPEYFTTSRASKETDVYSFGVVLLEIVSGRRVIDLERDPIDLIEWSWKHYRARKLVHAVDEKLGKDFDKKQAEALIIAGLLCAHPITTYRPSIEEAMAILNLKARVKPRELPLKSPQSPLSINWKVSPRWLKF
;
A
#
# COMPACT_ATOMS: atom_id res chain seq x y z
N MET A 1 0.19 5.91 43.50
CA MET A 1 -0.53 4.85 42.75
C MET A 1 -0.07 4.94 41.31
N GLU A 2 0.50 3.87 40.78
CA GLU A 2 0.88 3.79 39.37
C GLU A 2 -0.40 3.89 38.54
N VAL A 3 -0.50 4.88 37.66
CA VAL A 3 -1.70 5.06 36.84
C VAL A 3 -1.67 4.06 35.71
N ARG A 4 -2.54 3.06 35.82
CA ARG A 4 -2.58 1.85 34.98
C ARG A 4 -3.65 1.88 33.87
N THR A 5 -4.37 2.98 33.72
CA THR A 5 -5.40 3.15 32.68
C THR A 5 -5.12 4.37 31.82
N LEU A 6 -5.49 4.31 30.54
CA LEU A 6 -5.36 5.44 29.62
C LEU A 6 -6.20 6.62 30.11
N THR A 7 -7.45 6.37 30.53
CA THR A 7 -8.34 7.41 31.08
C THR A 7 -7.77 8.06 32.35
N GLY A 8 -7.13 7.27 33.21
CA GLY A 8 -6.42 7.76 34.38
C GLY A 8 -5.25 8.69 34.01
N LEU A 9 -4.48 8.33 32.99
CA LEU A 9 -3.36 9.17 32.51
C LEU A 9 -3.87 10.49 31.94
N MET A 10 -4.90 10.45 31.11
CA MET A 10 -5.51 11.66 30.54
C MET A 10 -6.08 12.57 31.63
N LYS A 11 -6.73 12.00 32.65
CA LYS A 11 -7.24 12.75 33.81
C LYS A 11 -6.11 13.41 34.59
N MET A 12 -4.99 12.71 34.80
CA MET A 12 -3.82 13.28 35.47
C MET A 12 -3.28 14.47 34.68
N VAL A 13 -3.00 14.31 33.38
CA VAL A 13 -2.43 15.37 32.53
C VAL A 13 -3.35 16.59 32.49
N ALA A 14 -4.66 16.39 32.33
CA ALA A 14 -5.62 17.48 32.33
C ALA A 14 -5.72 18.22 33.69
N SER A 15 -5.35 17.57 34.79
CA SER A 15 -5.30 18.20 36.11
C SER A 15 -3.98 18.94 36.35
N THR A 16 -2.87 18.48 35.78
CA THR A 16 -1.54 19.10 35.93
C THR A 16 -1.27 20.22 34.95
N SER A 17 -1.96 20.25 33.80
CA SER A 17 -1.76 21.27 32.76
C SER A 17 -3.09 21.68 32.13
N PRO A 18 -4.08 22.16 32.92
CA PRO A 18 -5.44 22.42 32.46
C PRO A 18 -5.51 23.46 31.33
N ASP A 19 -4.66 24.48 31.39
CA ASP A 19 -4.68 25.62 30.46
C ASP A 19 -3.77 25.41 29.23
N GLN A 20 -2.98 24.35 29.20
CA GLN A 20 -2.16 24.00 28.03
C GLN A 20 -3.07 23.57 26.88
N ILE A 21 -2.75 23.99 25.65
CA ILE A 21 -3.47 23.54 24.45
C ILE A 21 -3.23 22.04 24.24
N ALA A 22 -4.30 21.27 24.20
CA ALA A 22 -4.26 19.83 23.92
C ALA A 22 -4.40 19.57 22.41
N VAL A 23 -5.42 20.17 21.78
CA VAL A 23 -5.75 19.95 20.37
C VAL A 23 -6.02 21.29 19.67
N SER A 24 -5.44 21.48 18.49
CA SER A 24 -5.64 22.68 17.67
C SER A 24 -5.95 22.36 16.21
N VAL A 25 -6.89 23.10 15.62
CA VAL A 25 -7.15 23.17 14.18
C VAL A 25 -7.04 24.62 13.73
N ARG A 26 -6.22 24.85 12.70
CA ARG A 26 -5.82 26.20 12.26
C ARG A 26 -7.04 27.08 11.97
N GLY A 27 -7.12 28.21 12.68
CA GLY A 27 -8.16 29.23 12.47
C GLY A 27 -9.59 28.76 12.76
N LYS A 28 -9.76 27.63 13.47
CA LYS A 28 -11.07 27.04 13.74
C LYS A 28 -11.30 26.76 15.21
N ILE A 29 -10.53 25.84 15.81
CA ILE A 29 -10.81 25.30 17.15
C ILE A 29 -9.49 25.09 17.89
N GLU A 30 -9.41 25.61 19.11
CA GLU A 30 -8.34 25.34 20.06
C GLU A 30 -8.95 24.85 21.37
N LEU A 31 -8.58 23.64 21.80
CA LEU A 31 -9.03 23.05 23.05
C LEU A 31 -7.85 22.91 23.99
N THR A 32 -7.96 23.51 25.17
CA THR A 32 -7.06 23.22 26.29
C THR A 32 -7.32 21.81 26.82
N TYR A 33 -6.42 21.25 27.63
CA TYR A 33 -6.67 19.95 28.26
C TYR A 33 -7.92 19.96 29.16
N ALA A 34 -8.20 21.07 29.85
CA ALA A 34 -9.42 21.22 30.63
C ALA A 34 -10.67 21.19 29.73
N HIS A 35 -10.70 22.00 28.67
CA HIS A 35 -11.83 22.04 27.74
C HIS A 35 -12.01 20.70 27.01
N LEU A 36 -10.92 20.05 26.59
CA LEU A 36 -11.00 18.73 25.96
C LEU A 36 -11.63 17.71 26.91
N ARG A 37 -11.23 17.69 28.17
CA ARG A 37 -11.80 16.80 29.19
C ARG A 37 -13.30 17.06 29.37
N GLU A 38 -13.72 18.32 29.46
CA GLU A 38 -15.14 18.67 29.56
C GLU A 38 -15.93 18.17 28.35
N ARG A 39 -15.44 18.42 27.12
CA ARG A 39 -16.11 17.95 25.90
C ARG A 39 -16.18 16.42 25.83
N VAL A 40 -15.17 15.73 26.34
CA VAL A 40 -15.14 14.25 26.44
C VAL A 40 -16.16 13.74 27.45
N ASP A 41 -16.25 14.34 28.64
CA ASP A 41 -17.24 13.94 29.66
C ASP A 41 -18.67 14.25 29.18
N GLU A 42 -18.89 15.37 28.47
CA GLU A 42 -20.17 15.71 27.81
C GLU A 42 -20.55 14.69 26.73
N ALA A 43 -19.63 14.39 25.80
CA ALA A 43 -19.84 13.38 24.77
C ALA A 43 -20.11 11.99 25.36
N ALA A 44 -19.36 11.59 26.39
CA ALA A 44 -19.54 10.32 27.07
C ALA A 44 -20.95 10.22 27.67
N THR A 45 -21.42 11.30 28.30
CA THR A 45 -22.77 11.36 28.84
C THR A 45 -23.82 11.17 27.73
N LEU A 46 -23.67 11.88 26.59
CA LEU A 46 -24.57 11.73 25.45
C LEU A 46 -24.59 10.30 24.88
N LEU A 47 -23.43 9.63 24.82
CA LEU A 47 -23.34 8.23 24.38
C LEU A 47 -24.08 7.29 25.32
N VAL A 48 -23.95 7.45 26.64
CA VAL A 48 -24.69 6.65 27.61
C VAL A 48 -26.20 6.88 27.48
N PHE A 49 -26.65 8.13 27.29
CA PHE A 49 -28.06 8.42 27.01
C PHE A 49 -28.56 7.86 25.68
N SER A 50 -27.66 7.60 24.73
CA SER A 50 -27.98 6.92 23.47
C SER A 50 -28.09 5.39 23.62
N GLY A 51 -27.90 4.86 24.84
CA GLY A 51 -27.94 3.43 25.13
C GLY A 51 -26.60 2.72 24.96
N VAL A 52 -25.46 3.43 24.92
CA VAL A 52 -24.14 2.79 24.93
C VAL A 52 -23.80 2.32 26.35
N GLU A 53 -23.52 1.03 26.49
CA GLU A 53 -23.14 0.41 27.75
C GLU A 53 -21.65 0.03 27.80
N ALA A 54 -21.15 -0.33 28.99
CA ALA A 54 -19.79 -0.83 29.14
C ALA A 54 -19.58 -2.13 28.35
N GLY A 55 -18.50 -2.20 27.58
CA GLY A 55 -18.19 -3.35 26.70
C GLY A 55 -18.84 -3.32 25.33
N ASP A 56 -19.76 -2.39 25.06
CA ASP A 56 -20.32 -2.21 23.72
C ASP A 56 -19.26 -1.70 22.74
N VAL A 57 -19.36 -2.12 21.48
CA VAL A 57 -18.47 -1.62 20.42
C VAL A 57 -19.13 -0.46 19.69
N VAL A 58 -18.46 0.70 19.66
CA VAL A 58 -18.90 1.89 18.92
C VAL A 58 -17.95 2.15 17.75
N ALA A 59 -18.47 2.08 16.53
CA ALA A 59 -17.70 2.34 15.33
C ALA A 59 -17.60 3.85 15.04
N LEU A 60 -16.39 4.34 14.80
CA LEU A 60 -16.14 5.72 14.39
C LEU A 60 -15.61 5.77 12.97
N THR A 61 -16.22 6.55 12.08
CA THR A 61 -15.69 6.79 10.74
C THR A 61 -15.57 8.28 10.47
N PHE A 62 -14.39 8.83 10.76
CA PHE A 62 -14.09 10.25 10.62
C PHE A 62 -12.73 10.44 9.95
N PRO A 63 -12.51 11.57 9.26
CA PRO A 63 -11.16 12.01 8.95
C PRO A 63 -10.49 12.59 10.22
N ASN A 64 -9.29 13.17 10.10
CA ASN A 64 -8.55 13.67 11.26
C ASN A 64 -9.17 14.98 11.81
N THR A 65 -10.26 14.87 12.57
CA THR A 65 -11.01 16.02 13.14
C THR A 65 -11.01 16.04 14.66
N VAL A 66 -11.42 17.17 15.24
CA VAL A 66 -11.56 17.33 16.70
C VAL A 66 -12.68 16.45 17.24
N GLU A 67 -13.77 16.30 16.50
CA GLU A 67 -14.87 15.39 16.83
C GLU A 67 -14.38 13.96 16.97
N PHE A 68 -13.50 13.49 16.08
CA PHE A 68 -12.91 12.16 16.21
C PHE A 68 -12.17 12.00 17.53
N VAL A 69 -11.33 12.98 17.92
CA VAL A 69 -10.57 12.93 19.18
C VAL A 69 -11.52 12.91 20.38
N ILE A 70 -12.54 13.77 20.39
CA ILE A 70 -13.52 13.84 21.49
C ILE A 70 -14.28 12.51 21.59
N LEU A 71 -14.83 12.01 20.48
CA LEU A 71 -15.65 10.80 20.48
C LEU A 71 -14.84 9.53 20.79
N LEU A 72 -13.61 9.44 20.28
CA LEU A 72 -12.69 8.36 20.61
C LEU A 72 -12.49 8.27 22.12
N LEU A 73 -12.13 9.39 22.75
CA LEU A 73 -11.91 9.44 24.20
C LEU A 73 -13.22 9.26 24.97
N ALA A 74 -14.34 9.75 24.46
CA ALA A 74 -15.66 9.62 25.08
C ALA A 74 -16.16 8.17 25.12
N VAL A 75 -16.02 7.42 24.03
CA VAL A 75 -16.37 5.99 23.99
C VAL A 75 -15.53 5.21 25.01
N ILE A 76 -14.22 5.45 25.03
CA ILE A 76 -13.29 4.83 26.00
C ILE A 76 -13.67 5.22 27.44
N ARG A 77 -14.09 6.48 27.64
CA ARG A 77 -14.51 7.03 28.92
C ARG A 77 -15.81 6.40 29.45
N CYS A 78 -16.70 5.94 28.55
CA CYS A 78 -17.89 5.15 28.87
C CYS A 78 -17.59 3.69 29.23
N ARG A 79 -16.32 3.26 29.19
CA ARG A 79 -15.91 1.84 29.25
C ARG A 79 -16.43 1.02 28.06
N ALA A 80 -16.81 1.68 26.97
CA ALA A 80 -17.13 1.07 25.70
C ALA A 80 -15.84 0.92 24.86
N ILE A 81 -15.92 0.09 23.83
CA ILE A 81 -14.82 -0.25 22.95
C ILE A 81 -14.93 0.58 21.67
N VAL A 82 -13.94 1.40 21.37
CA VAL A 82 -13.95 2.19 20.14
C VAL A 82 -13.38 1.38 18.97
N ALA A 83 -14.09 1.36 17.85
CA ALA A 83 -13.65 0.74 16.61
C ALA A 83 -13.48 1.82 15.52
N PRO A 84 -12.31 2.45 15.40
CA PRO A 84 -12.08 3.44 14.36
C PRO A 84 -11.91 2.77 13.00
N LEU A 85 -12.67 3.24 12.01
CA LEU A 85 -12.72 2.69 10.66
C LEU A 85 -12.23 3.71 9.64
N ASN A 86 -11.68 3.20 8.53
CA ASN A 86 -11.25 4.06 7.43
C ASN A 86 -12.48 4.72 6.76
N PRO A 87 -12.55 6.06 6.69
CA PRO A 87 -13.68 6.76 6.07
C PRO A 87 -13.83 6.50 4.57
N THR A 88 -12.83 5.92 3.91
CA THR A 88 -12.88 5.62 2.47
C THR A 88 -13.26 4.18 2.15
N TYR A 89 -13.68 3.37 3.13
CA TYR A 89 -14.13 2.01 2.87
C TYR A 89 -15.38 1.97 1.97
N THR A 90 -15.51 0.89 1.21
CA THR A 90 -16.75 0.58 0.49
C THR A 90 -17.83 0.13 1.47
N ALA A 91 -19.10 0.19 1.05
CA ALA A 91 -20.22 -0.31 1.86
C ALA A 91 -20.03 -1.77 2.28
N GLU A 92 -19.54 -2.63 1.37
CA GLU A 92 -19.23 -4.03 1.67
C GLU A 92 -18.21 -4.15 2.81
N ARG A 93 -17.11 -3.37 2.73
CA ARG A 93 -16.07 -3.39 3.76
C ARG A 93 -16.57 -2.83 5.10
N PHE A 94 -17.38 -1.78 5.08
CA PHE A 94 -18.05 -1.30 6.29
C PHE A 94 -18.97 -2.37 6.87
N GLY A 95 -19.78 -3.03 6.05
CA GLY A 95 -20.69 -4.10 6.48
C GLY A 95 -19.93 -5.24 7.15
N PHE A 96 -18.82 -5.68 6.55
CA PHE A 96 -17.93 -6.67 7.15
C PHE A 96 -17.41 -6.19 8.52
N CYS A 97 -16.81 -5.00 8.58
CA CYS A 97 -16.18 -4.50 9.81
C CYS A 97 -17.19 -4.33 10.95
N LEU A 98 -18.35 -3.73 10.65
CA LEU A 98 -19.43 -3.50 11.62
C LEU A 98 -20.03 -4.80 12.16
N SER A 99 -20.26 -5.77 11.27
CA SER A 99 -20.76 -7.09 11.65
C SER A 99 -19.74 -7.85 12.49
N ASN A 100 -18.47 -7.89 12.05
CA ASN A 100 -17.41 -8.62 12.73
C ASN A 100 -17.07 -8.06 14.12
N SER A 101 -17.13 -6.74 14.30
CA SER A 101 -16.93 -6.11 15.60
C SER A 101 -18.15 -6.26 16.52
N GLY A 102 -19.33 -6.56 15.98
CA GLY A 102 -20.58 -6.54 16.72
C GLY A 102 -20.97 -5.12 17.15
N SER A 103 -20.70 -4.13 16.29
CA SER A 103 -20.93 -2.72 16.60
C SER A 103 -22.39 -2.45 16.97
N LYS A 104 -22.59 -1.70 18.06
CA LYS A 104 -23.90 -1.27 18.57
C LYS A 104 -24.32 0.10 18.08
N LEU A 105 -23.35 0.91 17.66
CA LEU A 105 -23.56 2.27 17.22
C LEU A 105 -22.51 2.65 16.17
N LEU A 106 -22.93 3.32 15.11
CA LEU A 106 -22.06 3.99 14.14
C LEU A 106 -22.11 5.50 14.36
N LEU A 107 -20.95 6.14 14.49
CA LEU A 107 -20.80 7.59 14.54
C LEU A 107 -20.04 8.11 13.32
N THR A 108 -20.56 9.18 12.71
CA THR A 108 -19.98 9.85 11.54
C THR A 108 -19.92 11.38 11.75
N PRO A 109 -19.17 12.13 10.92
CA PRO A 109 -19.30 13.58 10.83
C PRO A 109 -20.74 14.02 10.52
N GLN A 110 -21.04 15.31 10.71
CA GLN A 110 -22.34 15.90 10.37
C GLN A 110 -22.71 15.66 8.91
N GLU A 111 -21.72 15.76 8.01
CA GLU A 111 -21.87 15.54 6.57
C GLU A 111 -22.19 14.07 6.24
N GLY A 112 -22.00 13.17 7.20
CA GLY A 112 -22.25 11.75 7.05
C GLY A 112 -21.15 10.98 6.32
N ASN A 113 -21.44 9.71 6.06
CA ASN A 113 -20.65 8.85 5.18
C ASN A 113 -21.61 7.85 4.53
N GLN A 114 -21.94 8.06 3.25
CA GLN A 114 -22.98 7.30 2.55
C GLN A 114 -22.73 5.78 2.58
N GLN A 115 -21.47 5.36 2.37
CA GLN A 115 -21.10 3.94 2.36
C GLN A 115 -21.27 3.30 3.74
N ALA A 116 -20.83 3.99 4.79
CA ALA A 116 -20.97 3.51 6.17
C ALA A 116 -22.43 3.50 6.64
N GLN A 117 -23.20 4.53 6.29
CA GLN A 117 -24.63 4.66 6.61
C GLN A 117 -25.45 3.56 5.94
N PHE A 118 -25.19 3.30 4.66
CA PHE A 118 -25.83 2.21 3.93
C PHE A 118 -25.54 0.86 4.59
N ALA A 119 -24.27 0.59 4.93
CA ALA A 119 -23.89 -0.65 5.60
C ALA A 119 -24.51 -0.81 7.00
N ALA A 120 -24.54 0.24 7.80
CA ALA A 120 -25.17 0.23 9.12
C ALA A 120 -26.68 -0.02 9.03
N SER A 121 -27.36 0.62 8.08
CA SER A 121 -28.79 0.42 7.82
C SER A 121 -29.11 -1.04 7.47
N MET A 122 -28.33 -1.64 6.57
CA MET A 122 -28.47 -3.06 6.20
C MET A 122 -28.29 -4.02 7.38
N LEU A 123 -27.52 -3.62 8.40
CA LEU A 123 -27.25 -4.40 9.61
C LEU A 123 -28.16 -4.01 10.79
N ASN A 124 -29.10 -3.07 10.60
CA ASN A 124 -29.93 -2.48 11.66
C ASN A 124 -29.11 -1.89 12.82
N ILE A 125 -27.94 -1.33 12.53
CA ILE A 125 -27.09 -0.66 13.51
C ILE A 125 -27.49 0.82 13.55
N PRO A 126 -27.86 1.37 14.73
CA PRO A 126 -28.13 2.79 14.90
C PRO A 126 -26.97 3.67 14.40
N HIS A 127 -27.31 4.79 13.78
CA HIS A 127 -26.36 5.76 13.25
C HIS A 127 -26.66 7.14 13.81
N LEU A 128 -25.62 7.83 14.33
CA LEU A 128 -25.70 9.23 14.72
C LEU A 128 -24.58 10.02 14.05
N THR A 129 -24.85 11.29 13.74
CA THR A 129 -23.84 12.24 13.28
C THR A 129 -23.39 13.13 14.42
N ALA A 130 -22.14 13.60 14.37
CA ALA A 130 -21.56 14.45 15.39
C ALA A 130 -20.96 15.73 14.82
N LYS A 131 -21.03 16.82 15.59
CA LYS A 131 -20.42 18.10 15.25
C LYS A 131 -19.98 18.89 16.48
N LEU A 132 -18.85 19.57 16.36
CA LEU A 132 -18.45 20.65 17.26
C LEU A 132 -18.55 22.00 16.54
N HIS A 133 -19.35 22.93 17.06
CA HIS A 133 -19.61 24.22 16.40
C HIS A 133 -18.49 25.25 16.67
N SER A 134 -17.95 25.23 17.88
CA SER A 134 -16.83 26.07 18.32
C SER A 134 -16.12 25.43 19.51
N ALA A 135 -14.94 25.93 19.87
CA ALA A 135 -14.17 25.46 21.02
C ALA A 135 -14.94 25.50 22.36
N LYS A 136 -15.88 26.45 22.50
CA LYS A 136 -16.70 26.63 23.71
C LYS A 136 -18.05 25.93 23.65
N SER A 137 -18.46 25.45 22.47
CA SER A 137 -19.75 24.76 22.32
C SER A 137 -19.66 23.31 22.79
N LYS A 138 -20.79 22.76 23.25
CA LYS A 138 -20.92 21.31 23.45
C LYS A 138 -20.92 20.60 22.09
N ILE A 139 -20.41 19.37 22.08
CA ILE A 139 -20.59 18.48 20.93
C ILE A 139 -22.07 18.08 20.82
N THR A 140 -22.60 18.11 19.61
CA THR A 140 -23.99 17.74 19.32
C THR A 140 -24.01 16.40 18.61
N LEU A 141 -24.84 15.47 19.07
CA LEU A 141 -25.18 14.23 18.36
C LEU A 141 -26.58 14.36 17.75
N SER A 142 -26.76 13.94 16.50
CA SER A 142 -28.09 13.91 15.88
C SER A 142 -29.06 13.09 16.74
N SER A 143 -30.31 13.54 16.90
CA SER A 143 -31.40 12.82 17.56
C SER A 143 -31.41 12.77 19.09
N ILE A 144 -30.53 13.50 19.79
CA ILE A 144 -30.57 13.65 21.26
C ILE A 144 -30.95 15.08 21.63
N ASN A 145 -32.18 15.30 22.08
CA ASN A 145 -32.69 16.60 22.55
C ASN A 145 -32.75 16.73 24.08
N ILE A 146 -32.07 15.84 24.80
CA ILE A 146 -32.09 15.83 26.27
C ILE A 146 -30.83 16.53 26.79
N GLU A 147 -31.00 17.49 27.70
CA GLU A 147 -29.86 18.04 28.44
C GLU A 147 -29.38 17.01 29.47
N PRO A 148 -28.16 16.46 29.32
CA PRO A 148 -27.67 15.42 30.21
C PRO A 148 -27.26 15.99 31.58
N SER A 149 -27.52 15.25 32.65
CA SER A 149 -26.91 15.55 33.95
C SER A 149 -25.41 15.21 33.93
N LEU A 150 -24.55 16.22 34.11
CA LEU A 150 -23.09 16.11 34.07
C LEU A 150 -22.50 15.20 35.16
N ASP A 151 -23.28 14.85 36.20
CA ASP A 151 -22.78 14.06 37.33
C ASP A 151 -22.79 12.53 37.08
N LEU A 152 -23.26 12.07 35.92
CA LEU A 152 -23.26 10.64 35.59
C LEU A 152 -21.82 10.11 35.45
N MET A 153 -20.95 10.90 34.82
CA MET A 153 -19.58 10.47 34.52
C MET A 153 -18.67 10.52 35.74
N SER A 154 -18.98 11.31 36.78
CA SER A 154 -18.13 11.43 37.98
C SER A 154 -17.94 10.09 38.71
N LYS A 155 -18.90 9.16 38.56
CA LYS A 155 -18.90 7.82 39.18
C LYS A 155 -18.30 6.71 38.30
N VAL A 156 -18.12 6.95 37.00
CA VAL A 156 -17.58 5.94 36.08
C VAL A 156 -16.07 5.87 36.25
N VAL A 157 -15.58 4.71 36.70
CA VAL A 157 -14.16 4.38 36.83
C VAL A 157 -13.82 3.27 35.85
N SER A 158 -12.78 3.44 35.03
CA SER A 158 -12.29 2.40 34.13
C SER A 158 -11.33 1.46 34.86
N GLU A 159 -11.42 0.17 34.57
CA GLU A 159 -10.49 -0.84 35.04
C GLU A 159 -9.33 -1.03 34.03
N PRO A 160 -8.12 -1.41 34.48
CA PRO A 160 -7.00 -1.72 33.58
C PRO A 160 -7.32 -2.80 32.52
N SER A 161 -8.17 -3.77 32.86
CA SER A 161 -8.61 -4.85 31.98
C SER A 161 -9.73 -4.46 31.02
N ASP A 162 -10.34 -3.28 31.16
CA ASP A 162 -11.39 -2.85 30.23
C ASP A 162 -10.79 -2.73 28.82
N VAL A 163 -11.43 -3.37 27.84
CA VAL A 163 -11.07 -3.21 26.43
C VAL A 163 -11.47 -1.81 25.99
N ALA A 164 -10.53 -1.08 25.40
CA ALA A 164 -10.73 0.30 24.99
C ALA A 164 -10.75 0.45 23.46
N LEU A 165 -9.96 -0.36 22.73
CA LEU A 165 -9.79 -0.22 21.29
C LEU A 165 -9.97 -1.56 20.57
N PHE A 166 -10.72 -1.53 19.47
CA PHE A 166 -10.89 -2.64 18.53
C PHE A 166 -10.29 -2.23 17.19
N LEU A 167 -9.33 -3.01 16.69
CA LEU A 167 -8.72 -2.80 15.38
C LEU A 167 -8.76 -4.07 14.54
N HIS A 168 -8.72 -3.91 13.23
CA HIS A 168 -8.63 -4.99 12.25
C HIS A 168 -7.21 -5.03 11.67
N THR A 169 -6.57 -6.21 11.65
CA THR A 169 -5.30 -6.38 10.92
C THR A 169 -5.51 -6.23 9.42
N SER A 170 -4.60 -5.56 8.73
CA SER A 170 -4.70 -5.29 7.28
C SER A 170 -4.24 -6.47 6.42
N SER A 171 -3.64 -7.49 7.03
CA SER A 171 -3.00 -8.60 6.34
C SER A 171 -3.95 -9.53 5.57
N ASN A 172 -5.27 -9.34 5.67
CA ASN A 172 -6.27 -10.12 4.94
C ASN A 172 -7.43 -9.27 4.43
N MET A 173 -7.51 -9.12 3.10
CA MET A 173 -8.68 -8.50 2.46
C MET A 173 -9.94 -9.35 2.62
N SER A 174 -9.82 -10.68 2.73
CA SER A 174 -10.95 -11.60 2.90
C SER A 174 -11.44 -11.74 4.35
N HIS A 175 -10.53 -11.78 5.34
CA HIS A 175 -10.86 -11.97 6.77
C HIS A 175 -9.83 -11.29 7.70
N PRO A 176 -9.90 -9.97 7.95
CA PRO A 176 -9.02 -9.30 8.90
C PRO A 176 -9.26 -9.81 10.32
N ILE A 177 -8.18 -10.01 11.08
CA ILE A 177 -8.25 -10.55 12.44
C ILE A 177 -8.44 -9.38 13.41
N PRO A 178 -9.39 -9.47 14.36
CA PRO A 178 -9.57 -8.42 15.35
C PRO A 178 -8.46 -8.44 16.39
N VAL A 179 -7.94 -7.26 16.72
CA VAL A 179 -7.01 -7.00 17.81
C VAL A 179 -7.71 -6.09 18.81
N LEU A 180 -7.79 -6.56 20.06
CA LEU A 180 -8.38 -5.83 21.17
C LEU A 180 -7.27 -5.30 22.06
N LEU A 181 -7.31 -4.00 22.36
CA LEU A 181 -6.33 -3.37 23.25
C LEU A 181 -7.06 -2.83 24.48
N THR A 182 -6.54 -3.18 25.66
CA THR A 182 -7.08 -2.75 26.95
C THR A 182 -6.61 -1.36 27.34
N GLN A 183 -7.24 -0.78 28.37
CA GLN A 183 -6.78 0.43 29.04
C GLN A 183 -5.32 0.31 29.49
N HIS A 184 -4.92 -0.86 30.01
CA HIS A 184 -3.56 -1.14 30.46
C HIS A 184 -2.57 -1.21 29.30
N ASP A 185 -2.93 -1.85 28.20
CA ASP A 185 -2.05 -1.98 27.03
C ASP A 185 -1.71 -0.60 26.45
N LEU A 186 -2.76 0.21 26.27
CA LEU A 186 -2.64 1.59 25.78
C LEU A 186 -1.84 2.46 26.75
N ALA A 187 -2.15 2.41 28.06
CA ALA A 187 -1.44 3.16 29.09
C ALA A 187 0.07 2.83 29.10
N SER A 188 0.40 1.54 29.02
CA SER A 188 1.77 1.05 29.00
C SER A 188 2.52 1.56 27.76
N SER A 189 1.91 1.44 26.58
CA SER A 189 2.53 1.89 25.33
C SER A 189 2.74 3.40 25.28
N VAL A 190 1.74 4.21 25.63
CA VAL A 190 1.89 5.68 25.59
C VAL A 190 2.93 6.17 26.60
N GLN A 191 3.04 5.51 27.77
CA GLN A 191 4.11 5.79 28.73
C GLN A 191 5.49 5.40 28.18
N ASN A 192 5.60 4.27 27.48
CA ASN A 192 6.85 3.85 26.86
C ASN A 192 7.30 4.83 25.77
N ILE A 193 6.39 5.27 24.90
CA ILE A 193 6.64 6.28 23.87
C ILE A 193 7.07 7.61 24.53
N LYS A 194 6.33 8.06 25.55
CA LYS A 194 6.67 9.27 26.32
C LYS A 194 8.07 9.20 26.93
N ARG A 195 8.44 8.07 27.53
CA ARG A 195 9.76 7.88 28.17
C ARG A 195 10.89 7.87 27.13
N VAL A 196 10.74 7.11 26.04
CA VAL A 196 11.80 6.93 25.05
C VAL A 196 12.07 8.18 24.23
N TYR A 197 11.04 8.95 23.90
CA TYR A 197 11.21 10.23 23.19
C TYR A 197 11.22 11.44 24.12
N LYS A 198 11.20 11.22 25.43
CA LYS A 198 11.19 12.26 26.48
C LYS A 198 10.18 13.37 26.18
N LEU A 199 8.96 12.98 25.81
CA LEU A 199 7.89 13.92 25.47
C LEU A 199 7.40 14.66 26.72
N THR A 200 7.21 15.96 26.58
CA THR A 200 6.79 16.88 27.63
C THR A 200 5.71 17.84 27.13
N ASN A 201 5.15 18.65 28.02
CA ASN A 201 4.25 19.73 27.64
C ASN A 201 4.91 20.90 26.90
N SER A 202 6.24 20.87 26.72
CA SER A 202 6.95 21.84 25.88
C SER A 202 7.02 21.42 24.40
N ASP A 203 6.67 20.17 24.11
CA ASP A 203 6.63 19.65 22.75
C ASP A 203 5.29 20.00 22.06
N SER A 204 5.35 20.07 20.73
CA SER A 204 4.21 20.22 19.83
C SER A 204 4.40 19.31 18.61
N THR A 205 3.31 18.80 18.05
CA THR A 205 3.32 17.92 16.86
C THR A 205 2.14 18.19 15.94
N VAL A 206 2.30 17.87 14.66
CA VAL A 206 1.21 17.88 13.67
C VAL A 206 0.88 16.44 13.29
N ILE A 207 -0.39 16.06 13.34
CA ILE A 207 -0.84 14.73 12.93
C ILE A 207 -0.73 14.58 11.41
N VAL A 208 0.25 13.78 11.00
CA VAL A 208 0.51 13.43 9.59
C VAL A 208 -0.27 12.19 9.16
N LEU A 209 -0.30 11.18 10.03
CA LEU A 209 -0.90 9.88 9.72
C LEU A 209 -2.39 9.82 10.13
N PRO A 210 -3.20 8.94 9.51
CA PRO A 210 -4.60 8.82 9.87
C PRO A 210 -4.80 8.29 11.30
N MET A 211 -5.73 8.88 12.04
CA MET A 211 -5.99 8.52 13.45
C MET A 211 -6.89 7.28 13.62
N PHE A 212 -7.26 6.60 12.54
CA PHE A 212 -7.98 5.32 12.60
C PHE A 212 -7.07 4.08 12.57
N ASN A 213 -5.75 4.26 12.63
CA ASN A 213 -4.77 3.18 12.80
C ASN A 213 -3.78 3.51 13.92
N VAL A 214 -3.04 2.49 14.41
CA VAL A 214 -2.12 2.65 15.54
C VAL A 214 -1.01 3.69 15.33
N TYR A 215 -0.59 3.95 14.09
CA TYR A 215 0.52 4.88 13.80
C TYR A 215 0.12 6.34 14.02
N GLY A 216 -1.05 6.75 13.51
CA GLY A 216 -1.59 8.09 13.81
C GLY A 216 -2.23 8.17 15.20
N LEU A 217 -2.93 7.10 15.60
CA LEU A 217 -3.70 7.06 16.84
C LEU A 217 -2.83 6.95 18.09
N VAL A 218 -2.00 5.91 18.18
CA VAL A 218 -1.23 5.64 19.41
C VAL A 218 0.03 6.49 19.44
N ALA A 219 0.84 6.44 18.38
CA ALA A 219 2.06 7.25 18.33
C ALA A 219 1.77 8.74 18.20
N GLY A 220 0.99 9.17 17.22
CA GLY A 220 0.70 10.60 17.02
C GLY A 220 -0.16 11.22 18.13
N LEU A 221 -1.38 10.71 18.31
CA LEU A 221 -2.40 11.36 19.15
C LEU A 221 -2.27 10.98 20.64
N LEU A 222 -2.46 9.71 21.00
CA LEU A 222 -2.60 9.30 22.40
C LEU A 222 -1.31 9.49 23.20
N SER A 223 -0.14 9.24 22.61
CA SER A 223 1.13 9.46 23.31
C SER A 223 1.39 10.94 23.60
N SER A 224 1.03 11.82 22.66
CA SER A 224 1.10 13.27 22.81
C SER A 224 0.18 13.75 23.93
N LEU A 225 -1.09 13.33 23.90
CA LEU A 225 -2.05 13.69 24.95
C LEU A 225 -1.64 13.18 26.33
N ALA A 226 -1.07 11.97 26.42
CA ALA A 226 -0.56 11.41 27.68
C ALA A 226 0.72 12.12 28.18
N ALA A 227 1.39 12.88 27.32
CA ALA A 227 2.59 13.63 27.63
C ALA A 227 2.34 15.12 27.91
N GLY A 228 1.13 15.62 27.69
CA GLY A 228 0.82 17.05 27.82
C GLY A 228 1.19 17.89 26.59
N VAL A 229 1.53 17.22 25.48
CA VAL A 229 1.97 17.82 24.21
C VAL A 229 0.80 18.50 23.51
N THR A 230 1.08 19.59 22.78
CA THR A 230 0.09 20.21 21.89
C THR A 230 -0.02 19.40 20.59
N VAL A 231 -1.23 18.96 20.24
CA VAL A 231 -1.50 18.21 19.00
C VAL A 231 -2.24 19.07 17.99
N ALA A 232 -1.59 19.39 16.88
CA ALA A 232 -2.23 20.06 15.76
C ALA A 232 -2.82 19.04 14.77
N LEU A 233 -4.07 19.25 14.37
CA LEU A 233 -4.73 18.50 13.33
C LEU A 233 -4.68 19.28 12.00
N PRO A 234 -4.45 18.61 10.86
CA PRO A 234 -4.37 19.27 9.57
C PRO A 234 -5.73 19.89 9.20
N ALA A 235 -5.74 21.15 8.75
CA ALA A 235 -6.97 21.85 8.39
C ALA A 235 -7.72 21.18 7.21
N ALA A 236 -6.97 20.51 6.33
CA ALA A 236 -7.49 19.71 5.23
C ALA A 236 -7.99 18.32 5.66
N VAL A 237 -8.04 18.04 6.97
CA VAL A 237 -8.43 16.78 7.63
C VAL A 237 -7.67 15.52 7.16
N ARG A 238 -6.67 15.73 6.29
CA ARG A 238 -5.78 14.74 5.64
C ARG A 238 -4.41 15.37 5.45
N PHE A 239 -3.39 14.54 5.26
CA PHE A 239 -2.04 14.99 4.94
C PHE A 239 -2.00 15.75 3.60
N SER A 240 -1.28 16.86 3.57
CA SER A 240 -1.02 17.66 2.37
C SER A 240 0.44 18.10 2.35
N ALA A 241 1.19 17.67 1.35
CA ALA A 241 2.62 17.99 1.23
C ALA A 241 2.86 19.51 1.14
N SER A 242 1.99 20.23 0.42
CA SER A 242 2.11 21.68 0.23
C SER A 242 1.84 22.50 1.49
N ARG A 243 1.01 21.98 2.40
CA ARG A 243 0.71 22.63 3.69
C ARG A 243 1.55 22.15 4.84
N PHE A 244 2.14 20.95 4.74
CA PHE A 244 2.86 20.29 5.82
C PHE A 244 3.82 21.22 6.56
N TRP A 245 4.75 21.87 5.84
CA TRP A 245 5.71 22.74 6.50
C TRP A 245 5.11 24.04 7.05
N ALA A 246 4.11 24.61 6.36
CA ALA A 246 3.41 25.80 6.86
C ALA A 246 2.73 25.51 8.20
N ASP A 247 2.11 24.33 8.34
CA ASP A 247 1.48 23.90 9.58
C ASP A 247 2.53 23.57 10.66
N MET A 248 3.62 22.87 10.30
CA MET A 248 4.71 22.57 11.24
C MET A 248 5.37 23.84 11.81
N ILE A 249 5.56 24.89 10.99
CA ILE A 249 6.09 26.19 11.44
C ILE A 249 5.09 26.90 12.33
N LEU A 250 3.82 26.97 11.90
CA LEU A 250 2.75 27.66 12.64
C LEU A 250 2.60 27.12 14.06
N TYR A 251 2.68 25.80 14.22
CA TYR A 251 2.51 25.14 15.51
C TYR A 251 3.81 24.96 16.29
N ASN A 252 4.91 25.53 15.82
CA ASN A 252 6.24 25.34 16.39
C ASN A 252 6.52 23.86 16.68
N ALA A 253 6.20 23.01 15.71
CA ALA A 253 6.26 21.56 15.89
C ALA A 253 7.69 21.13 16.18
N THR A 254 7.82 20.30 17.21
CA THR A 254 9.11 19.81 17.73
C THR A 254 9.43 18.41 17.23
N TRP A 255 8.45 17.66 16.74
CA TRP A 255 8.64 16.35 16.14
C TRP A 255 7.45 15.99 15.26
N TYR A 256 7.60 14.95 14.43
CA TYR A 256 6.48 14.31 13.74
C TYR A 256 6.78 12.82 13.54
N THR A 257 5.73 12.03 13.26
CA THR A 257 5.85 10.62 12.88
C THR A 257 5.24 10.39 11.50
N ALA A 258 5.92 9.58 10.69
CA ALA A 258 5.46 9.23 9.35
C ALA A 258 6.00 7.85 8.92
N ILE A 259 5.41 7.31 7.86
CA ILE A 259 5.91 6.13 7.17
C ILE A 259 6.96 6.56 6.10
N PRO A 260 7.89 5.68 5.69
CA PRO A 260 8.92 5.99 4.67
C PRO A 260 8.40 6.69 3.42
N ARG A 261 7.22 6.30 2.92
CA ARG A 261 6.61 6.92 1.74
C ARG A 261 6.25 8.40 1.95
N ILE A 262 5.76 8.76 3.12
CA ILE A 262 5.40 10.15 3.45
C ILE A 262 6.66 10.99 3.64
N HIS A 263 7.71 10.43 4.24
CA HIS A 263 9.00 11.13 4.30
C HIS A 263 9.56 11.44 2.91
N GLN A 264 9.46 10.50 1.96
CA GLN A 264 9.84 10.76 0.56
C GLN A 264 9.04 11.93 -0.02
N ILE A 265 7.72 11.97 0.19
CA ILE A 265 6.86 13.05 -0.32
C ILE A 265 7.26 14.41 0.30
N ILE A 266 7.55 14.44 1.61
CA ILE A 266 8.02 15.65 2.30
C ILE A 266 9.36 16.11 1.72
N LEU A 267 10.26 15.18 1.44
CA LEU A 267 11.58 15.47 0.87
C LEU A 267 11.49 15.93 -0.60
N ASP A 268 10.68 15.27 -1.43
CA ASP A 268 10.44 15.67 -2.82
C ASP A 268 9.83 17.08 -2.89
N HIS A 269 8.90 17.39 -1.97
CA HIS A 269 8.35 18.74 -1.86
C HIS A 269 9.41 19.74 -1.38
N HIS A 270 10.27 19.39 -0.44
CA HIS A 270 11.39 20.23 -0.02
C HIS A 270 12.34 20.56 -1.17
N LEU A 271 12.72 19.56 -1.97
CA LEU A 271 13.62 19.73 -3.11
C LEU A 271 13.02 20.58 -4.24
N SER A 272 11.69 20.55 -4.41
CA SER A 272 11.00 21.35 -5.43
C SER A 272 10.63 22.76 -4.94
N LYS A 273 10.25 22.91 -3.67
CA LYS A 273 9.82 24.17 -3.06
C LYS A 273 10.28 24.24 -1.60
N PRO A 274 11.54 24.62 -1.35
CA PRO A 274 12.07 24.73 0.00
C PRO A 274 11.40 25.88 0.76
N GLN A 275 11.23 25.71 2.06
CA GLN A 275 10.83 26.78 2.96
C GLN A 275 12.04 27.62 3.37
N PRO A 276 11.86 28.93 3.63
CA PRO A 276 12.92 29.80 4.12
C PRO A 276 13.52 29.35 5.46
N ALA A 277 12.69 28.70 6.30
CA ALA A 277 13.09 28.14 7.57
C ALA A 277 12.23 26.91 7.90
N TYR A 278 12.80 25.98 8.67
CA TYR A 278 12.10 24.83 9.24
C TYR A 278 11.98 25.00 10.76
N PRO A 279 10.96 24.43 11.41
CA PRO A 279 10.89 24.44 12.85
C PRO A 279 12.04 23.63 13.45
N LYS A 280 12.44 23.95 14.68
CA LYS A 280 13.53 23.27 15.37
C LYS A 280 13.07 21.90 15.87
N LEU A 281 13.13 20.91 14.99
CA LEU A 281 12.76 19.54 15.31
C LEU A 281 13.79 18.91 16.26
N ARG A 282 13.30 18.29 17.35
CA ARG A 282 14.06 17.42 18.25
C ARG A 282 14.38 16.09 17.59
N PHE A 283 13.42 15.53 16.84
CA PHE A 283 13.58 14.29 16.08
C PHE A 283 12.48 14.11 15.03
N ILE A 284 12.70 13.17 14.10
CA ILE A 284 11.74 12.71 13.11
C ILE A 284 11.54 11.21 13.32
N MET A 285 10.33 10.75 13.64
CA MET A 285 10.07 9.32 13.81
C MET A 285 9.68 8.67 12.48
N SER A 286 10.36 7.60 12.10
CA SER A 286 10.00 6.77 10.95
C SER A 286 9.59 5.37 11.40
N CYS A 287 8.36 4.98 11.10
CA CYS A 287 7.79 3.72 11.61
C CYS A 287 6.88 3.07 10.57
N GLY A 288 6.72 1.74 10.64
CA GLY A 288 5.79 0.97 9.82
C GLY A 288 6.35 0.40 8.52
N ALA A 289 7.57 0.77 8.11
CA ALA A 289 8.36 0.07 7.09
C ALA A 289 9.85 0.43 7.23
N LEU A 290 10.72 -0.36 6.57
CA LEU A 290 12.15 -0.07 6.54
C LEU A 290 12.42 1.29 5.85
N LEU A 291 13.20 2.15 6.50
CA LEU A 291 13.61 3.43 5.92
C LEU A 291 14.93 3.25 5.15
N ALA A 292 14.96 3.69 3.90
CA ALA A 292 16.19 3.66 3.12
C ALA A 292 17.25 4.61 3.75
N PRO A 293 18.51 4.16 3.93
CA PRO A 293 19.56 4.99 4.51
C PRO A 293 19.79 6.32 3.80
N SER A 294 19.60 6.34 2.48
CA SER A 294 19.70 7.56 1.66
C SER A 294 18.60 8.57 1.95
N ILE A 295 17.38 8.11 2.22
CA ILE A 295 16.26 8.99 2.61
C ILE A 295 16.47 9.51 4.01
N ARG A 296 16.89 8.65 4.93
CA ARG A 296 17.27 9.04 6.29
C ARG A 296 18.31 10.17 6.28
N ALA A 297 19.42 9.98 5.56
CA ALA A 297 20.49 10.98 5.46
C ALA A 297 19.98 12.31 4.88
N GLN A 298 19.18 12.27 3.81
CA GLN A 298 18.60 13.48 3.20
C GLN A 298 17.62 14.21 4.13
N LEU A 299 16.83 13.50 4.94
CA LEU A 299 15.96 14.12 5.94
C LEU A 299 16.77 14.82 7.04
N GLU A 300 17.81 14.15 7.55
CA GLU A 300 18.69 14.70 8.59
C GLU A 300 19.43 15.95 8.07
N GLU A 301 19.92 15.89 6.84
CA GLU A 301 20.58 17.02 6.17
C GLU A 301 19.62 18.19 5.90
N ALA A 302 18.42 17.89 5.36
CA ALA A 302 17.46 18.92 4.98
C ALA A 302 16.82 19.63 6.19
N PHE A 303 16.58 18.90 7.29
CA PHE A 303 15.77 19.39 8.41
C PHE A 303 16.53 19.50 9.73
N GLY A 304 17.83 19.12 9.76
CA GLY A 304 18.70 19.31 10.91
C GLY A 304 18.28 18.55 12.16
N ALA A 305 17.57 17.44 12.02
CA ALA A 305 17.04 16.66 13.12
C ALA A 305 17.29 15.16 12.93
N PRO A 306 17.61 14.42 14.00
CA PRO A 306 17.85 12.97 13.93
C PRO A 306 16.58 12.25 13.51
N VAL A 307 16.71 11.31 12.57
CA VAL A 307 15.61 10.43 12.20
C VAL A 307 15.68 9.19 13.06
N LEU A 308 14.60 8.81 13.74
CA LEU A 308 14.54 7.64 14.62
C LEU A 308 13.71 6.55 13.94
N GLU A 309 14.40 5.52 13.43
CA GLU A 309 13.74 4.32 12.91
C GLU A 309 13.15 3.52 14.07
N ALA A 310 11.87 3.16 13.96
CA ALA A 310 11.10 2.47 14.99
C ALA A 310 10.34 1.27 14.42
N TYR A 311 10.14 0.27 15.27
CA TYR A 311 9.33 -0.91 15.00
C TYR A 311 8.06 -0.89 15.83
N ALA A 312 6.95 -1.19 15.18
CA ALA A 312 5.64 -1.24 15.81
C ALA A 312 4.79 -2.39 15.27
N MET A 313 3.95 -2.94 16.14
CA MET A 313 2.96 -3.97 15.83
C MET A 313 1.65 -3.63 16.52
N MET A 314 0.52 -4.02 15.92
CA MET A 314 -0.79 -3.76 16.50
C MET A 314 -0.99 -4.57 17.80
N GLU A 315 -0.57 -5.83 17.80
CA GLU A 315 -0.63 -6.77 18.92
C GLU A 315 0.29 -6.39 20.08
N ALA A 316 1.29 -5.53 19.83
CA ALA A 316 2.16 -4.93 20.85
C ALA A 316 1.80 -3.46 21.14
N THR A 317 0.59 -3.04 20.76
CA THR A 317 0.06 -1.69 20.99
C THR A 317 0.99 -0.61 20.48
N HIS A 318 1.37 -0.68 19.20
CA HIS A 318 2.33 0.21 18.56
C HIS A 318 3.78 -0.04 18.98
N LEU A 319 4.43 0.87 19.72
CA LEU A 319 5.89 0.97 19.75
C LEU A 319 6.51 -0.23 20.46
N THR A 320 7.43 -0.93 19.78
CA THR A 320 8.11 -2.11 20.30
C THR A 320 9.60 -1.90 20.44
N ALA A 321 10.23 -1.33 19.41
CA ALA A 321 11.64 -0.95 19.42
C ALA A 321 11.81 0.43 18.78
N SER A 322 12.83 1.16 19.20
CA SER A 322 13.22 2.41 18.55
C SER A 322 14.71 2.66 18.67
N ASN A 323 15.27 3.37 17.69
CA ASN A 323 16.56 4.00 17.90
C ASN A 323 16.44 5.11 18.96
N PRO A 324 17.41 5.21 19.89
CA PRO A 324 17.37 6.19 20.95
C PRO A 324 17.56 7.61 20.38
N LEU A 325 17.12 8.61 21.15
CA LEU A 325 17.57 9.98 20.93
C LEU A 325 19.11 10.04 20.99
N PRO A 326 19.76 10.99 20.27
CA PRO A 326 21.22 11.06 20.21
C PRO A 326 21.91 11.11 21.57
N GLU A 327 21.30 11.77 22.56
CA GLU A 327 21.81 11.86 23.93
C GLU A 327 21.73 10.54 24.72
N ASP A 328 20.94 9.57 24.29
CA ASP A 328 20.70 8.29 24.99
C ASP A 328 21.46 7.10 24.34
N GLY A 329 22.21 7.37 23.27
CA GLY A 329 23.16 6.43 22.69
C GLY A 329 23.25 6.47 21.17
N GLU A 330 24.11 5.62 20.63
CA GLU A 330 24.33 5.57 19.19
C GLU A 330 23.11 5.07 18.42
N HIS A 331 22.76 5.81 17.37
CA HIS A 331 21.85 5.37 16.34
C HIS A 331 22.55 4.33 15.43
N LYS A 332 21.91 3.17 15.20
CA LYS A 332 22.32 2.23 14.14
C LYS A 332 21.37 2.30 12.94
N PRO A 333 21.80 2.87 11.80
CA PRO A 333 21.00 2.90 10.58
C PRO A 333 20.57 1.49 10.15
N SER A 334 19.36 1.37 9.59
CA SER A 334 18.77 0.10 9.13
C SER A 334 18.51 -0.92 10.25
N SER A 335 18.63 -0.50 11.51
CA SER A 335 18.10 -1.22 12.67
C SER A 335 16.87 -0.48 13.17
N VAL A 336 15.93 -1.21 13.75
CA VAL A 336 14.79 -0.63 14.48
C VAL A 336 15.13 -0.26 15.92
N GLY A 337 16.41 -0.38 16.29
CA GLY A 337 16.95 0.01 17.58
C GLY A 337 16.68 -1.00 18.71
N ARG A 338 16.50 -0.46 19.92
CA ARG A 338 16.41 -1.23 21.17
C ARG A 338 14.94 -1.40 21.60
N PRO A 339 14.59 -2.46 22.34
CA PRO A 339 13.25 -2.63 22.91
C PRO A 339 12.84 -1.45 23.81
N VAL A 340 11.56 -1.07 23.76
CA VAL A 340 11.01 0.13 24.40
C VAL A 340 9.98 -0.26 25.46
N GLY A 341 10.44 -0.51 26.69
CA GLY A 341 9.57 -0.84 27.84
C GLY A 341 8.97 -2.25 27.83
N GLN A 342 9.28 -3.04 26.80
CA GLN A 342 8.95 -4.46 26.68
C GLN A 342 10.22 -5.26 26.42
N GLU A 343 10.12 -6.57 26.65
CA GLU A 343 11.17 -7.50 26.31
C GLU A 343 11.01 -7.94 24.85
N MET A 344 12.09 -7.88 24.09
CA MET A 344 12.18 -8.58 22.81
C MET A 344 13.19 -9.70 22.94
N ALA A 345 12.82 -10.85 22.43
CA ALA A 345 13.68 -12.03 22.36
C ALA A 345 13.64 -12.58 20.94
N ILE A 346 14.66 -13.36 20.58
CA ILE A 346 14.64 -14.16 19.37
C ILE A 346 14.38 -15.61 19.77
N SER A 347 13.32 -16.21 19.25
CA SER A 347 12.90 -17.59 19.53
C SER A 347 13.13 -18.48 18.33
N ASP A 348 13.57 -19.71 18.60
CA ASP A 348 13.54 -20.77 17.58
C ASP A 348 12.14 -21.37 17.37
N GLU A 349 12.05 -22.35 16.47
CA GLU A 349 10.81 -23.05 16.12
C GLU A 349 10.20 -23.89 17.26
N TYR A 350 10.90 -24.02 18.40
CA TYR A 350 10.46 -24.74 19.59
C TYR A 350 10.10 -23.80 20.75
N GLY A 351 10.14 -22.47 20.55
CA GLY A 351 9.82 -21.49 21.60
C GLY A 351 11.00 -21.16 22.52
N ALA A 352 12.21 -21.67 22.24
CA ALA A 352 13.38 -21.45 23.08
C ALA A 352 14.09 -20.14 22.68
N ILE A 353 14.37 -19.30 23.67
CA ILE A 353 15.10 -18.04 23.49
C ILE A 353 16.55 -18.34 23.09
N ARG A 354 16.99 -17.77 21.96
CA ARG A 354 18.34 -17.92 21.43
C ARG A 354 19.22 -16.72 21.76
N ALA A 355 20.52 -16.97 21.78
CA ALA A 355 21.52 -15.93 21.95
C ALA A 355 21.54 -14.98 20.76
N VAL A 356 21.98 -13.75 21.03
CA VAL A 356 22.20 -12.69 20.06
C VAL A 356 23.12 -13.19 18.92
N GLY A 357 22.77 -12.90 17.66
CA GLY A 357 23.53 -13.31 16.48
C GLY A 357 22.96 -14.48 15.68
N VAL A 358 21.81 -15.04 16.07
CA VAL A 358 21.11 -16.12 15.34
C VAL A 358 19.86 -15.57 14.65
N SER A 359 19.74 -15.80 13.34
CA SER A 359 18.54 -15.46 12.57
C SER A 359 17.38 -16.35 12.98
N SER A 360 16.41 -15.79 13.70
CA SER A 360 15.23 -16.53 14.20
C SER A 360 14.04 -15.58 14.44
N GLU A 361 12.89 -16.11 14.88
CA GLU A 361 11.65 -15.35 14.99
C GLU A 361 11.71 -14.32 16.14
N VAL A 362 11.21 -13.11 15.93
CA VAL A 362 11.09 -12.10 17.00
C VAL A 362 9.85 -12.37 17.84
N CYS A 363 10.03 -12.41 19.15
CA CYS A 363 8.96 -12.53 20.13
C CYS A 363 8.96 -11.34 21.09
N ILE A 364 7.78 -10.77 21.30
CA ILE A 364 7.56 -9.57 22.12
C ILE A 364 6.81 -9.99 23.38
N GLY A 365 7.34 -9.66 24.55
CA GLY A 365 6.67 -9.88 25.83
C GLY A 365 6.67 -8.59 26.63
N GLY A 366 5.56 -8.23 27.24
CA GLY A 366 5.49 -7.00 28.03
C GLY A 366 4.07 -6.56 28.33
N PRO A 367 3.91 -5.51 29.16
CA PRO A 367 2.63 -5.02 29.64
C PRO A 367 1.75 -4.36 28.56
N ASN A 368 2.29 -4.11 27.37
CA ASN A 368 1.59 -3.55 26.20
C ASN A 368 1.25 -4.58 25.12
N VAL A 369 1.53 -5.87 25.37
CA VAL A 369 1.15 -6.97 24.48
C VAL A 369 -0.28 -7.39 24.82
N THR A 370 -1.16 -7.40 23.82
CA THR A 370 -2.56 -7.84 23.98
C THR A 370 -2.64 -9.28 24.52
N GLU A 371 -3.71 -9.60 25.24
CA GLU A 371 -3.99 -10.98 25.69
C GLU A 371 -4.35 -11.93 24.54
N GLY A 372 -4.69 -11.37 23.36
CA GLY A 372 -4.88 -12.13 22.14
C GLY A 372 -6.03 -11.62 21.27
N HIS A 373 -6.29 -12.36 20.19
CA HIS A 373 -7.40 -12.13 19.27
C HIS A 373 -8.73 -12.64 19.85
N LYS A 374 -9.78 -11.82 19.73
CA LYS A 374 -11.14 -12.15 20.21
C LYS A 374 -11.68 -13.40 19.51
N ASN A 375 -12.26 -14.32 20.28
CA ASN A 375 -12.97 -15.50 19.78
C ASN A 375 -12.17 -16.36 18.79
N ASN A 376 -10.84 -16.34 18.86
CA ASN A 376 -9.99 -17.09 17.94
C ASN A 376 -8.91 -17.89 18.68
N PRO A 377 -9.29 -19.00 19.36
CA PRO A 377 -8.36 -19.81 20.16
C PRO A 377 -7.20 -20.36 19.33
N GLU A 378 -7.46 -20.72 18.08
CA GLU A 378 -6.43 -21.19 17.16
C GLU A 378 -5.48 -20.04 16.79
N ALA A 379 -5.99 -18.82 16.58
CA ALA A 379 -5.17 -17.61 16.39
C ALA A 379 -4.40 -17.18 17.64
N ASN A 380 -4.84 -17.57 18.83
CA ASN A 380 -4.10 -17.27 20.05
C ASN A 380 -3.01 -18.31 20.31
N LYS A 381 -3.32 -19.60 20.17
CA LYS A 381 -2.39 -20.70 20.47
C LYS A 381 -1.07 -20.65 19.69
N GLN A 382 -1.10 -20.23 18.42
CA GLN A 382 0.11 -20.14 17.60
C GLN A 382 0.79 -18.76 17.63
N ALA A 383 0.08 -17.68 17.99
CA ALA A 383 0.65 -16.33 18.02
C ALA A 383 1.11 -15.92 19.42
N PHE A 384 0.55 -16.51 20.47
CA PHE A 384 0.86 -16.21 21.85
C PHE A 384 1.34 -17.49 22.55
N GLN A 385 2.63 -17.54 22.88
CA GLN A 385 3.23 -18.64 23.63
C GLN A 385 3.90 -18.06 24.87
N SER A 386 3.63 -18.66 26.05
CA SER A 386 4.23 -18.21 27.31
C SER A 386 4.08 -16.70 27.58
N ARG A 387 2.92 -16.11 27.25
CA ARG A 387 2.61 -14.67 27.34
C ARG A 387 3.52 -13.77 26.48
N ARG A 388 4.11 -14.30 25.41
CA ARG A 388 4.83 -13.54 24.39
C ARG A 388 4.14 -13.66 23.05
N PHE A 389 4.04 -12.55 22.35
CA PHE A 389 3.56 -12.49 20.98
C PHE A 389 4.68 -12.86 20.00
N HIS A 390 4.44 -13.88 19.18
CA HIS A 390 5.29 -14.35 18.10
C HIS A 390 4.93 -13.59 16.82
N THR A 391 5.84 -12.75 16.35
CA THR A 391 5.58 -11.80 15.27
C THR A 391 5.50 -12.44 13.89
N GLY A 392 5.97 -13.68 13.73
CA GLY A 392 6.24 -14.30 12.43
C GLY A 392 7.32 -13.57 11.61
N GLY A 393 8.00 -12.58 12.18
CA GLY A 393 9.08 -11.84 11.55
C GLY A 393 10.43 -12.42 11.97
N VAL A 394 11.33 -12.62 11.00
CA VAL A 394 12.70 -13.04 11.30
C VAL A 394 13.57 -11.81 11.50
N SER A 395 14.36 -11.82 12.56
CA SER A 395 15.36 -10.78 12.83
C SER A 395 16.72 -11.39 13.10
N TYR A 396 17.74 -10.59 12.82
CA TYR A 396 19.09 -10.83 13.26
C TYR A 396 19.39 -9.88 14.43
N GLY A 397 19.64 -10.43 15.62
CA GLY A 397 20.09 -9.65 16.77
C GLY A 397 21.59 -9.39 16.67
N GLY A 398 22.02 -8.12 16.67
CA GLY A 398 23.43 -7.78 16.84
C GLY A 398 23.84 -7.76 18.32
N LEU A 399 25.13 -7.94 18.62
CA LEU A 399 25.75 -8.06 19.96
C LEU A 399 25.25 -7.08 21.05
N ASP A 400 24.62 -5.96 20.66
CA ASP A 400 24.08 -4.92 21.56
C ASP A 400 22.54 -4.95 21.70
N ALA A 401 21.87 -6.09 21.47
CA ALA A 401 20.41 -6.24 21.53
C ALA A 401 19.60 -5.31 20.59
N ARG A 402 20.19 -4.97 19.43
CA ARG A 402 19.54 -4.17 18.37
C ARG A 402 19.03 -5.09 17.26
N PHE A 403 17.80 -4.84 16.79
CA PHE A 403 17.10 -5.72 15.86
C PHE A 403 17.08 -5.12 14.45
N SER A 404 17.31 -5.95 13.43
CA SER A 404 16.97 -5.64 12.04
C SER A 404 15.72 -6.45 11.69
N ALA A 405 14.55 -5.82 11.58
CA ALA A 405 13.31 -6.52 11.28
C ALA A 405 13.09 -6.56 9.76
N SER A 406 13.01 -7.77 9.21
CA SER A 406 12.76 -8.00 7.78
C SER A 406 11.26 -7.95 7.41
N ARG A 407 10.38 -8.04 8.42
CA ARG A 407 8.93 -8.09 8.23
C ARG A 407 8.26 -6.87 8.86
N SER A 408 7.99 -5.88 8.02
CA SER A 408 7.15 -4.71 8.35
C SER A 408 6.17 -4.36 7.22
N LEU A 409 5.93 -5.27 6.28
CA LEU A 409 5.39 -4.91 4.96
C LEU A 409 3.95 -5.38 4.67
N ALA A 410 3.33 -6.23 5.51
CA ALA A 410 1.94 -6.64 5.26
C ALA A 410 0.94 -5.55 5.69
N ASP A 411 1.13 -4.96 6.88
CA ASP A 411 0.21 -3.93 7.38
C ASP A 411 0.45 -2.52 6.82
N SER A 412 1.55 -2.31 6.10
CA SER A 412 1.86 -1.03 5.47
C SER A 412 1.63 -1.03 3.96
N ALA A 413 1.65 -2.16 3.25
CA ALA A 413 1.53 -2.19 1.78
C ALA A 413 0.14 -1.77 1.26
N ALA A 414 -0.94 -2.28 1.86
CA ALA A 414 -2.31 -1.85 1.52
C ALA A 414 -2.51 -0.34 1.80
N TRP A 415 -1.85 0.16 2.84
CA TRP A 415 -1.91 1.56 3.27
C TRP A 415 -1.02 2.50 2.46
N VAL A 416 0.15 2.04 2.00
CA VAL A 416 1.05 2.78 1.11
C VAL A 416 0.39 2.97 -0.26
N SER A 417 -0.37 1.98 -0.74
CA SER A 417 -1.20 2.11 -1.93
C SER A 417 -2.28 3.18 -1.73
N HIS A 418 -3.00 3.11 -0.59
CA HIS A 418 -4.12 4.02 -0.30
C HIS A 418 -3.70 5.46 0.03
N MET A 419 -2.61 5.67 0.76
CA MET A 419 -2.06 7.01 1.05
C MET A 419 -1.45 7.67 -0.20
N SER A 420 -1.04 6.88 -1.20
CA SER A 420 -0.56 7.40 -2.49
C SER A 420 -1.69 8.05 -3.31
N GLU A 421 -2.95 7.64 -3.12
CA GLU A 421 -4.12 8.28 -3.73
C GLU A 421 -4.48 9.61 -3.02
N VAL A 422 -4.26 9.68 -1.70
CA VAL A 422 -4.73 10.78 -0.84
C VAL A 422 -3.75 11.97 -0.76
N ALA A 423 -2.45 11.78 -1.05
CA ALA A 423 -1.43 12.82 -0.99
C ALA A 423 -1.32 13.70 -2.26
N SER A 424 -2.25 13.56 -3.21
CA SER A 424 -2.26 14.35 -4.46
C SER A 424 -2.54 15.83 -4.15
N PRO A 425 -1.71 16.78 -4.63
CA PRO A 425 -1.97 18.20 -4.43
C PRO A 425 -3.24 18.61 -5.18
N SER A 426 -4.22 19.17 -4.47
CA SER A 426 -5.33 19.88 -5.12
C SER A 426 -4.77 21.11 -5.86
N PRO A 427 -5.32 21.49 -7.04
CA PRO A 427 -4.96 22.74 -7.68
C PRO A 427 -5.30 23.91 -6.74
N SER A 428 -4.35 24.81 -6.51
CA SER A 428 -4.55 26.03 -5.73
C SER A 428 -5.49 26.98 -6.48
N ASN A 429 -6.70 27.19 -5.95
CA ASN A 429 -7.62 28.26 -6.37
C ASN A 429 -7.36 29.55 -5.56
N ASP A 430 -6.11 30.01 -5.51
CA ASP A 430 -5.79 31.33 -4.95
C ASP A 430 -5.53 32.29 -6.11
N MET A 431 -6.60 32.90 -6.62
CA MET A 431 -6.53 34.10 -7.46
C MET A 431 -6.59 35.33 -6.54
N PRO A 432 -5.69 36.32 -6.67
CA PRO A 432 -5.85 37.60 -5.99
C PRO A 432 -6.97 38.42 -6.64
N GLU A 433 -7.86 38.96 -5.83
CA GLU A 433 -8.89 39.92 -6.23
C GLU A 433 -8.28 41.25 -6.69
N GLY A 434 -8.85 41.81 -7.77
CA GLY A 434 -8.99 43.25 -7.97
C GLY A 434 -8.09 43.91 -9.01
N ASN A 435 -8.62 44.15 -10.21
CA ASN A 435 -8.96 45.51 -10.67
C ASN A 435 -9.71 45.54 -12.02
N ASN A 436 -10.78 46.32 -12.04
CA ASN A 436 -11.67 46.60 -13.17
C ASN A 436 -11.03 47.55 -14.21
N ALA A 437 -11.25 47.28 -15.51
CA ALA A 437 -11.78 48.25 -16.49
C ALA A 437 -11.95 47.59 -17.89
N PRO A 438 -12.85 48.08 -18.77
CA PRO A 438 -13.45 47.27 -19.84
C PRO A 438 -13.15 47.71 -21.30
N GLN A 439 -13.47 46.78 -22.23
CA GLN A 439 -13.88 46.94 -23.65
C GLN A 439 -12.88 47.42 -24.72
N THR A 440 -12.82 46.67 -25.85
CA THR A 440 -13.08 47.03 -27.29
C THR A 440 -12.35 46.03 -28.22
N THR A 441 -13.04 45.15 -28.98
CA THR A 441 -13.52 45.25 -30.39
C THR A 441 -12.46 45.36 -31.50
N GLU A 442 -12.64 44.54 -32.55
CA GLU A 442 -12.13 44.65 -33.95
C GLU A 442 -10.64 44.31 -34.18
N GLU A 443 -10.15 43.75 -35.30
CA GLU A 443 -10.71 43.18 -36.54
C GLU A 443 -9.54 42.53 -37.34
N ASN A 444 -9.91 41.56 -38.21
CA ASN A 444 -9.44 41.33 -39.58
C ASN A 444 -7.98 40.93 -39.98
N ASN A 445 -7.96 39.74 -40.61
CA ASN A 445 -7.50 39.41 -41.98
C ASN A 445 -6.02 39.41 -42.37
N THR A 446 -5.60 38.29 -42.96
CA THR A 446 -5.26 38.12 -44.40
C THR A 446 -4.80 36.66 -44.62
N GLU A 447 -5.58 35.81 -45.28
CA GLU A 447 -5.58 35.51 -46.73
C GLU A 447 -4.20 35.20 -47.34
N THR A 448 -4.01 33.99 -47.88
CA THR A 448 -3.85 33.79 -49.33
C THR A 448 -4.05 32.32 -49.75
N GLU A 449 -4.83 32.16 -50.82
CA GLU A 449 -5.22 30.94 -51.54
C GLU A 449 -4.07 30.38 -52.43
N ARG A 450 -4.20 29.15 -52.96
CA ARG A 450 -4.84 28.86 -54.28
C ARG A 450 -4.37 27.54 -54.95
N GLY A 451 -5.36 26.74 -55.39
CA GLY A 451 -5.41 25.87 -56.60
C GLY A 451 -4.77 24.48 -56.58
N GLY A 452 -5.29 23.42 -57.22
CA GLY A 452 -6.52 23.18 -58.01
C GLY A 452 -6.57 21.69 -58.49
N GLU A 453 -7.80 21.20 -58.76
CA GLU A 453 -8.31 20.15 -59.71
C GLU A 453 -7.35 19.13 -60.38
N GLU A 454 -7.66 17.87 -60.74
CA GLU A 454 -8.87 17.02 -60.87
C GLU A 454 -8.39 15.57 -61.23
N GLY A 455 -9.22 14.53 -60.97
CA GLY A 455 -9.28 13.34 -61.84
C GLY A 455 -8.88 11.96 -61.26
N GLY A 456 -9.83 11.01 -61.29
CA GLY A 456 -9.55 9.59 -61.58
C GLY A 456 -9.86 8.56 -60.50
N HIS A 457 -11.09 8.02 -60.53
CA HIS A 457 -11.46 6.77 -59.86
C HIS A 457 -10.68 5.56 -60.40
N GLY A 458 -10.21 4.70 -59.50
CA GLY A 458 -9.86 3.30 -59.79
C GLY A 458 -8.61 2.83 -59.07
N LEU A 459 -8.77 1.82 -58.20
CA LEU A 459 -7.75 1.14 -57.38
C LEU A 459 -7.51 1.71 -55.98
N THR A 460 -8.56 1.80 -55.17
CA THR A 460 -8.46 1.85 -53.69
C THR A 460 -8.96 0.56 -53.07
N MET A 461 -8.30 -0.54 -53.41
CA MET A 461 -8.27 -1.75 -52.58
C MET A 461 -6.85 -2.28 -52.64
N GLU A 462 -6.27 -2.47 -51.45
CA GLU A 462 -4.88 -2.82 -51.15
C GLU A 462 -3.93 -1.63 -51.04
N PHE A 463 -3.27 -1.54 -49.87
CA PHE A 463 -2.21 -0.58 -49.46
C PHE A 463 -2.61 0.69 -48.70
N GLU A 464 -3.41 0.56 -47.64
CA GLU A 464 -3.15 1.30 -46.38
C GLU A 464 -2.56 0.35 -45.34
N LYS A 465 -1.31 -0.10 -45.56
CA LYS A 465 -0.56 -0.87 -44.56
C LYS A 465 0.07 0.10 -43.54
N PHE A 466 -0.71 0.39 -42.50
CA PHE A 466 -0.31 0.83 -41.15
C PHE A 466 0.75 1.95 -41.00
N SER A 467 0.27 3.20 -41.02
CA SER A 467 0.95 4.39 -40.51
C SER A 467 0.49 4.71 -39.07
N GLY A 468 1.16 4.13 -38.06
CA GLY A 468 1.02 4.49 -36.65
C GLY A 468 -0.37 4.22 -36.01
N PRO A 469 -0.52 4.44 -34.69
CA PRO A 469 -1.81 4.33 -34.01
C PRO A 469 -2.76 5.45 -34.49
N LYS A 470 -3.99 5.10 -34.87
CA LYS A 470 -5.01 6.06 -35.30
C LYS A 470 -5.59 6.84 -34.11
N ASN A 471 -5.87 8.13 -34.28
CA ASN A 471 -6.64 8.90 -33.31
C ASN A 471 -8.14 8.73 -33.58
N PHE A 472 -8.90 8.33 -32.56
CA PHE A 472 -10.35 8.10 -32.60
C PHE A 472 -11.08 9.12 -31.74
N SER A 473 -12.32 9.47 -32.11
CA SER A 473 -13.16 10.30 -31.24
C SER A 473 -13.73 9.48 -30.09
N TYR A 474 -14.01 10.13 -28.95
CA TYR A 474 -14.56 9.43 -27.79
C TYR A 474 -15.94 8.83 -28.11
N GLU A 475 -16.76 9.56 -28.86
CA GLU A 475 -18.09 9.12 -29.27
C GLU A 475 -18.05 7.86 -30.17
N GLU A 476 -17.08 7.79 -31.10
CA GLU A 476 -16.87 6.61 -31.94
C GLU A 476 -16.54 5.38 -31.09
N LEU A 477 -15.66 5.53 -30.10
CA LEU A 477 -15.24 4.43 -29.22
C LEU A 477 -16.34 3.99 -28.25
N MET A 478 -17.11 4.92 -27.70
CA MET A 478 -18.23 4.57 -26.83
C MET A 478 -19.34 3.85 -27.60
N THR A 479 -19.59 4.26 -28.84
CA THR A 479 -20.52 3.54 -29.74
C THR A 479 -20.01 2.13 -30.05
N ALA A 480 -18.69 1.97 -30.23
CA ALA A 480 -18.08 0.67 -30.49
C ALA A 480 -18.25 -0.34 -29.33
N ILE A 481 -18.50 0.12 -28.10
CA ILE A 481 -18.58 -0.71 -26.87
C ILE A 481 -19.94 -0.72 -26.17
N ALA A 482 -20.93 0.06 -26.63
CA ALA A 482 -22.18 0.33 -25.89
C ALA A 482 -22.96 -0.90 -25.40
N ASP A 483 -22.93 -2.02 -26.15
CA ASP A 483 -23.62 -3.28 -25.82
C ASP A 483 -22.64 -4.46 -25.63
N ARG A 484 -21.38 -4.18 -25.27
CA ARG A 484 -20.31 -5.18 -25.31
C ARG A 484 -19.83 -5.61 -23.94
N LYS A 485 -19.29 -6.83 -23.92
CA LYS A 485 -18.81 -7.50 -22.71
C LYS A 485 -17.56 -6.81 -22.18
N ILE A 486 -17.49 -6.67 -20.85
CA ILE A 486 -16.25 -6.32 -20.15
C ILE A 486 -15.32 -7.53 -20.19
N LEU A 487 -14.15 -7.35 -20.79
CA LEU A 487 -13.10 -8.36 -20.90
C LEU A 487 -12.26 -8.42 -19.62
N GLY A 488 -12.10 -7.28 -18.93
CA GLY A 488 -11.38 -7.20 -17.66
C GLY A 488 -11.57 -5.86 -16.96
N LYS A 489 -11.44 -5.86 -15.64
CA LYS A 489 -11.49 -4.64 -14.81
C LYS A 489 -10.34 -4.68 -13.81
N GLY A 490 -9.50 -3.64 -13.82
CA GLY A 490 -8.33 -3.52 -12.93
C GLY A 490 -8.24 -2.13 -12.30
N GLY A 491 -7.14 -1.86 -11.59
CA GLY A 491 -6.88 -0.56 -10.96
C GLY A 491 -6.73 0.62 -11.93
N PHE A 492 -6.70 0.36 -13.24
CA PHE A 492 -6.34 1.33 -14.28
C PHE A 492 -7.47 1.62 -15.27
N GLY A 493 -8.63 0.98 -15.07
CA GLY A 493 -9.77 1.11 -15.98
C GLY A 493 -10.46 -0.21 -16.27
N ALA A 494 -11.39 -0.15 -17.20
CA ALA A 494 -12.11 -1.31 -17.71
C ALA A 494 -11.77 -1.53 -19.19
N VAL A 495 -11.58 -2.80 -19.56
CA VAL A 495 -11.35 -3.22 -20.93
C VAL A 495 -12.64 -3.82 -21.46
N TYR A 496 -13.11 -3.29 -22.58
CA TYR A 496 -14.33 -3.72 -23.25
C TYR A 496 -13.98 -4.39 -24.57
N GLU A 497 -14.76 -5.38 -24.96
CA GLU A 497 -14.79 -5.82 -26.34
C GLU A 497 -15.42 -4.71 -27.19
N GLY A 498 -14.88 -4.40 -28.36
CA GLY A 498 -15.40 -3.38 -29.25
C GLY A 498 -15.38 -3.82 -30.71
N ARG A 499 -16.11 -3.09 -31.55
CA ARG A 499 -16.01 -3.23 -33.01
C ARG A 499 -15.95 -1.86 -33.68
N ILE A 500 -14.90 -1.62 -34.46
CA ILE A 500 -14.62 -0.33 -35.10
C ILE A 500 -14.68 -0.41 -36.62
N GLY A 501 -15.02 0.71 -37.27
CA GLY A 501 -15.06 0.85 -38.73
C GLY A 501 -16.19 0.08 -39.44
N LYS A 502 -16.31 0.31 -40.75
CA LYS A 502 -17.35 -0.32 -41.61
C LYS A 502 -17.22 -1.84 -41.68
N ALA A 503 -15.99 -2.36 -41.57
CA ALA A 503 -15.70 -3.79 -41.56
C ALA A 503 -16.00 -4.46 -40.20
N ARG A 504 -16.40 -3.68 -39.17
CA ARG A 504 -16.67 -4.17 -37.81
C ARG A 504 -15.51 -4.96 -37.19
N THR A 505 -14.28 -4.51 -37.43
CA THR A 505 -13.06 -5.11 -36.90
C THR A 505 -13.12 -5.20 -35.38
N GLN A 506 -12.89 -6.38 -34.83
CA GLN A 506 -12.95 -6.63 -33.39
C GLN A 506 -11.71 -6.04 -32.70
N VAL A 507 -11.93 -5.34 -31.59
CA VAL A 507 -10.88 -4.64 -30.84
C VAL A 507 -11.09 -4.79 -29.33
N ALA A 508 -10.03 -4.57 -28.56
CA ALA A 508 -10.09 -4.40 -27.12
C ALA A 508 -9.93 -2.91 -26.77
N VAL A 509 -10.95 -2.33 -26.14
CA VAL A 509 -11.02 -0.90 -25.81
C VAL A 509 -10.80 -0.73 -24.31
N LYS A 510 -9.62 -0.23 -23.93
CA LYS A 510 -9.25 0.06 -22.54
C LYS A 510 -9.61 1.51 -22.21
N VAL A 511 -10.69 1.69 -21.44
CA VAL A 511 -11.13 3.00 -20.95
C VAL A 511 -10.44 3.27 -19.63
N ILE A 512 -9.60 4.30 -19.59
CA ILE A 512 -8.78 4.65 -18.43
C ILE A 512 -9.60 5.49 -17.45
N ASN A 513 -9.52 5.18 -16.16
CA ASN A 513 -10.24 5.93 -15.13
C ASN A 513 -9.50 7.24 -14.77
N TYR A 514 -10.17 8.39 -14.93
CA TYR A 514 -9.59 9.74 -14.81
C TYR A 514 -9.18 10.09 -13.36
N ASP A 515 -9.82 9.50 -12.35
CA ASP A 515 -9.63 9.89 -10.93
C ASP A 515 -8.26 9.49 -10.32
N SER A 516 -7.33 8.95 -11.11
CA SER A 516 -5.98 8.62 -10.66
C SER A 516 -4.91 9.35 -11.50
N HIS A 517 -4.05 10.13 -10.85
CA HIS A 517 -2.82 10.67 -11.48
C HIS A 517 -1.92 9.57 -12.08
N GLN A 518 -2.13 8.31 -11.66
CA GLN A 518 -1.46 7.14 -12.21
C GLN A 518 -1.99 6.75 -13.60
N GLY A 519 -3.31 6.72 -13.82
CA GLY A 519 -3.91 6.37 -15.12
C GLY A 519 -3.46 7.28 -16.27
N MET A 520 -3.30 8.58 -16.03
CA MET A 520 -2.77 9.53 -17.03
C MET A 520 -1.30 9.23 -17.41
N ASN A 521 -0.46 8.93 -16.42
CA ASN A 521 0.96 8.62 -16.66
C ASN A 521 1.11 7.28 -17.40
N GLU A 522 0.25 6.32 -17.09
CA GLU A 522 0.21 5.03 -17.77
C GLU A 522 -0.29 5.16 -19.20
N TYR A 523 -1.38 5.90 -19.44
CA TYR A 523 -1.84 6.23 -20.79
C TYR A 523 -0.73 6.86 -21.62
N LYS A 524 -0.06 7.91 -21.10
CA LYS A 524 1.07 8.55 -21.78
C LYS A 524 2.20 7.56 -22.04
N SER A 525 2.54 6.72 -21.07
CA SER A 525 3.57 5.69 -21.20
C SER A 525 3.23 4.68 -22.29
N GLU A 526 2.00 4.17 -22.33
CA GLU A 526 1.55 3.20 -23.33
C GLU A 526 1.57 3.81 -24.73
N VAL A 527 1.00 5.01 -24.93
CA VAL A 527 1.00 5.68 -26.23
C VAL A 527 2.42 5.98 -26.70
N ILE A 528 3.27 6.56 -25.85
CA ILE A 528 4.65 6.93 -26.21
C ILE A 528 5.48 5.68 -26.53
N THR A 529 5.36 4.64 -25.72
CA THR A 529 6.16 3.42 -25.86
C THR A 529 5.67 2.61 -27.05
N LEU A 530 4.39 2.22 -27.10
CA LEU A 530 3.87 1.31 -28.13
C LEU A 530 3.78 1.95 -29.52
N SER A 531 3.69 3.28 -29.64
CA SER A 531 3.76 3.94 -30.96
C SER A 531 5.09 3.72 -31.69
N GLN A 532 6.15 3.37 -30.97
CA GLN A 532 7.50 3.18 -31.49
C GLN A 532 7.92 1.71 -31.61
N LEU A 533 7.08 0.78 -31.11
CA LEU A 533 7.42 -0.64 -31.04
C LEU A 533 6.68 -1.43 -32.11
N ARG A 534 7.40 -2.35 -32.75
CA ARG A 534 6.85 -3.30 -33.74
C ARG A 534 7.52 -4.66 -33.57
N HIS A 535 6.80 -5.61 -32.99
CA HIS A 535 7.27 -6.99 -32.82
C HIS A 535 6.08 -7.95 -32.82
N LYS A 536 6.23 -9.16 -33.39
CA LYS A 536 5.14 -10.14 -33.54
C LYS A 536 4.52 -10.61 -32.21
N ASN A 537 5.31 -10.56 -31.13
CA ASN A 537 4.93 -10.93 -29.78
C ASN A 537 4.61 -9.71 -28.88
N LEU A 538 4.15 -8.59 -29.45
CA LEU A 538 3.57 -7.45 -28.73
C LEU A 538 2.09 -7.32 -29.08
N VAL A 539 1.26 -6.93 -28.12
CA VAL A 539 -0.15 -6.60 -28.39
C VAL A 539 -0.21 -5.32 -29.22
N PRO A 540 -0.73 -5.34 -30.47
CA PRO A 540 -0.72 -4.15 -31.31
C PRO A 540 -1.67 -3.07 -30.82
N LEU A 541 -1.15 -1.85 -30.69
CA LEU A 541 -1.93 -0.65 -30.44
C LEU A 541 -2.49 -0.13 -31.78
N ILE A 542 -3.80 -0.29 -31.99
CA ILE A 542 -4.51 0.16 -33.20
C ILE A 542 -4.73 1.67 -33.15
N GLY A 543 -5.00 2.22 -31.97
CA GLY A 543 -5.20 3.65 -31.82
C GLY A 543 -5.48 4.09 -30.39
N TYR A 544 -5.80 5.38 -30.26
CA TYR A 544 -6.04 6.03 -28.98
C TYR A 544 -7.08 7.15 -29.13
N CYS A 545 -7.60 7.61 -28.00
CA CYS A 545 -8.44 8.80 -27.90
C CYS A 545 -7.96 9.67 -26.74
N HIS A 546 -7.89 10.98 -26.98
CA HIS A 546 -7.61 12.00 -25.98
C HIS A 546 -8.54 13.20 -26.24
N GLU A 547 -9.66 13.25 -25.52
CA GLU A 547 -10.65 14.34 -25.65
C GLU A 547 -11.17 14.73 -24.26
N ALA A 548 -11.05 16.01 -23.89
CA ALA A 548 -11.64 16.59 -22.67
C ALA A 548 -11.54 15.66 -21.44
N ASP A 549 -10.31 15.26 -21.10
CA ASP A 549 -9.99 14.38 -19.96
C ASP A 549 -10.45 12.91 -20.06
N LYS A 550 -10.82 12.47 -21.25
CA LYS A 550 -11.18 11.07 -21.55
C LYS A 550 -10.04 10.39 -22.30
N PHE A 551 -9.51 9.34 -21.69
CA PHE A 551 -8.35 8.59 -22.19
C PHE A 551 -8.76 7.16 -22.52
N VAL A 552 -8.61 6.78 -23.79
CA VAL A 552 -8.99 5.44 -24.25
C VAL A 552 -7.90 4.89 -25.15
N LEU A 553 -7.57 3.61 -24.98
CA LEU A 553 -6.62 2.88 -25.81
C LEU A 553 -7.34 1.77 -26.55
N VAL A 554 -7.02 1.60 -27.83
CA VAL A 554 -7.63 0.62 -28.71
C VAL A 554 -6.56 -0.36 -29.16
N TYR A 555 -6.68 -1.60 -28.73
CA TYR A 555 -5.80 -2.70 -29.07
C TYR A 555 -6.48 -3.68 -30.02
N GLU A 556 -5.67 -4.45 -30.72
CA GLU A 556 -6.15 -5.67 -31.36
C GLU A 556 -6.75 -6.62 -30.32
N PHE A 557 -7.86 -7.27 -30.68
CA PHE A 557 -8.54 -8.21 -29.80
C PHE A 557 -7.80 -9.56 -29.75
N MET A 558 -7.51 -10.03 -28.54
CA MET A 558 -6.83 -11.30 -28.29
C MET A 558 -7.87 -12.35 -27.89
N SER A 559 -8.31 -13.16 -28.85
CA SER A 559 -9.44 -14.10 -28.73
C SER A 559 -9.23 -15.16 -27.66
N GLU A 560 -8.00 -15.64 -27.50
CA GLU A 560 -7.65 -16.65 -26.50
C GLU A 560 -7.38 -16.04 -25.12
N GLY A 561 -7.53 -14.73 -24.91
CA GLY A 561 -7.42 -14.13 -23.57
C GLY A 561 -6.01 -14.18 -23.02
N SER A 562 -5.83 -14.25 -21.70
CA SER A 562 -4.51 -14.19 -21.06
C SER A 562 -3.97 -15.57 -20.66
N LEU A 563 -2.65 -15.71 -20.57
CA LEU A 563 -1.98 -16.95 -20.20
C LEU A 563 -2.45 -17.50 -18.85
N ASP A 564 -2.76 -16.63 -17.88
CA ASP A 564 -3.29 -17.03 -16.57
C ASP A 564 -4.70 -17.65 -16.65
N ASP A 565 -5.52 -17.27 -17.64
CA ASP A 565 -6.84 -17.88 -17.89
C ASP A 565 -6.69 -19.38 -18.19
N HIS A 566 -5.65 -19.74 -18.95
CA HIS A 566 -5.39 -21.13 -19.33
C HIS A 566 -4.65 -21.91 -18.25
N LEU A 567 -3.58 -21.33 -17.68
CA LEU A 567 -2.78 -22.04 -16.67
C LEU A 567 -3.57 -22.29 -15.38
N PHE A 568 -4.39 -21.32 -14.96
CA PHE A 568 -4.97 -21.32 -13.62
C PHE A 568 -6.49 -21.26 -13.57
N LYS A 569 -7.15 -20.55 -14.49
CA LYS A 569 -8.63 -20.40 -14.46
C LYS A 569 -9.38 -21.47 -15.26
N GLY A 570 -8.66 -22.44 -15.83
CA GLY A 570 -9.24 -23.61 -16.49
C GLY A 570 -9.93 -23.30 -17.82
N LYS A 571 -9.57 -22.20 -18.52
CA LYS A 571 -10.15 -21.86 -19.83
C LYS A 571 -9.93 -22.98 -20.85
N SER A 572 -8.70 -23.46 -20.99
CA SER A 572 -8.36 -24.68 -21.73
C SER A 572 -6.98 -25.19 -21.31
N LEU A 573 -6.69 -26.46 -21.55
CA LEU A 573 -5.38 -27.05 -21.29
C LEU A 573 -4.43 -26.77 -22.46
N LEU A 574 -3.43 -25.92 -22.26
CA LEU A 574 -2.37 -25.69 -23.24
C LEU A 574 -1.48 -26.94 -23.36
N THR A 575 -1.27 -27.40 -24.59
CA THR A 575 -0.31 -28.48 -24.91
C THR A 575 1.12 -28.05 -24.57
N TRP A 576 2.02 -29.03 -24.43
CA TRP A 576 3.43 -28.73 -24.18
C TRP A 576 4.07 -27.88 -25.29
N GLU A 577 3.79 -28.20 -26.55
CA GLU A 577 4.29 -27.44 -27.70
C GLU A 577 3.90 -25.96 -27.62
N THR A 578 2.62 -25.68 -27.33
CA THR A 578 2.11 -24.32 -27.17
C THR A 578 2.78 -23.61 -25.98
N ARG A 579 2.92 -24.27 -24.83
CA ARG A 579 3.61 -23.70 -23.65
C ARG A 579 5.06 -23.33 -23.95
N TYR A 580 5.78 -24.21 -24.65
CA TYR A 580 7.17 -23.97 -25.01
C TYR A 580 7.31 -22.82 -26.01
N LYS A 581 6.42 -22.77 -27.01
CA LYS A 581 6.34 -21.69 -27.99
C LYS A 581 6.07 -20.33 -27.33
N ILE A 582 5.16 -20.28 -26.35
CA ILE A 582 4.87 -19.09 -25.54
C ILE A 582 6.14 -18.60 -24.84
N ALA A 583 6.88 -19.49 -24.17
CA ALA A 583 8.15 -19.14 -23.51
C ALA A 583 9.19 -18.57 -24.49
N GLN A 584 9.31 -19.14 -25.68
CA GLN A 584 10.19 -18.64 -26.74
C GLN A 584 9.75 -17.26 -27.26
N GLY A 585 8.44 -17.04 -27.45
CA GLY A 585 7.88 -15.76 -27.86
C GLY A 585 8.14 -14.64 -26.85
N LEU A 586 8.00 -14.94 -25.55
CA LEU A 586 8.31 -14.02 -24.46
C LEU A 586 9.79 -13.64 -24.42
N ALA A 587 10.67 -14.63 -24.60
CA ALA A 587 12.11 -14.37 -24.66
C ALA A 587 12.47 -13.48 -25.87
N SER A 588 11.82 -13.72 -27.02
CA SER A 588 12.01 -12.92 -28.24
C SER A 588 11.60 -11.46 -28.05
N VAL A 589 10.41 -11.19 -27.49
CA VAL A 589 9.97 -9.81 -27.26
C VAL A 589 10.83 -9.11 -26.22
N LEU A 590 11.24 -9.80 -25.16
CA LEU A 590 12.09 -9.19 -24.14
C LEU A 590 13.48 -8.85 -24.70
N HIS A 591 14.03 -9.68 -25.58
CA HIS A 591 15.25 -9.36 -26.32
C HIS A 591 15.06 -8.13 -27.23
N TYR A 592 13.95 -8.05 -27.96
CA TYR A 592 13.62 -6.89 -28.79
C TYR A 592 13.59 -5.58 -27.96
N LEU A 593 12.85 -5.58 -26.83
CA LEU A 593 12.72 -4.43 -25.93
C LEU A 593 14.07 -3.98 -25.33
N GLN A 594 14.94 -4.93 -25.00
CA GLN A 594 16.20 -4.64 -24.31
C GLN A 594 17.38 -4.34 -25.24
N LYS A 595 17.33 -4.68 -26.52
CA LYS A 595 18.51 -4.66 -27.41
C LYS A 595 18.27 -4.08 -28.79
N GLN A 596 17.06 -4.21 -29.32
CA GLN A 596 16.77 -3.87 -30.72
C GLN A 596 16.01 -2.54 -30.85
N CYS A 597 15.49 -2.02 -29.75
CA CYS A 597 14.85 -0.71 -29.68
C CYS A 597 15.90 0.41 -29.60
N ARG A 598 15.55 1.60 -30.12
CA ARG A 598 16.39 2.81 -30.06
C ARG A 598 16.83 3.14 -28.63
N GLN A 599 15.95 2.92 -27.68
CA GLN A 599 16.21 2.98 -26.24
C GLN A 599 15.79 1.66 -25.61
N CYS A 600 16.44 1.27 -24.52
CA CYS A 600 16.05 0.08 -23.77
C CYS A 600 14.66 0.31 -23.17
N VAL A 601 13.70 -0.54 -23.47
CA VAL A 601 12.37 -0.52 -22.86
C VAL A 601 12.36 -1.46 -21.68
N ILE A 602 12.09 -0.93 -20.48
CA ILE A 602 11.88 -1.71 -19.27
C ILE A 602 10.38 -1.79 -19.01
N HIS A 603 9.81 -2.99 -19.02
CA HIS A 603 8.37 -3.25 -18.94
C HIS A 603 7.81 -3.06 -17.52
N ARG A 604 8.47 -3.61 -16.50
CA ARG A 604 8.16 -3.48 -15.06
C ARG A 604 6.90 -4.19 -14.55
N ASP A 605 6.06 -4.74 -15.43
CA ASP A 605 4.90 -5.56 -15.04
C ASP A 605 4.74 -6.84 -15.89
N ILE A 606 5.82 -7.61 -16.06
CA ILE A 606 5.77 -8.90 -16.74
C ILE A 606 5.15 -9.94 -15.79
N LYS A 607 3.98 -10.47 -16.15
CA LYS A 607 3.23 -11.50 -15.41
C LYS A 607 2.31 -12.26 -16.35
N SER A 608 1.85 -13.44 -15.93
CA SER A 608 0.97 -14.30 -16.74
C SER A 608 -0.35 -13.63 -17.17
N SER A 609 -0.91 -12.70 -16.37
CA SER A 609 -2.14 -11.98 -16.76
C SER A 609 -1.93 -10.90 -17.84
N ASN A 610 -0.68 -10.49 -18.10
CA ASN A 610 -0.33 -9.47 -19.10
C ASN A 610 0.23 -10.09 -20.38
N ILE A 611 0.19 -11.42 -20.48
CA ILE A 611 0.62 -12.19 -21.65
C ILE A 611 -0.64 -12.68 -22.33
N MET A 612 -1.01 -12.04 -23.43
CA MET A 612 -2.21 -12.32 -24.20
C MET A 612 -1.93 -13.36 -25.28
N LEU A 613 -2.94 -14.13 -25.66
CA LEU A 613 -2.87 -15.16 -26.69
C LEU A 613 -3.84 -14.80 -27.83
N ASP A 614 -3.34 -14.85 -29.07
CA ASP A 614 -4.19 -14.77 -30.27
C ASP A 614 -4.78 -16.14 -30.64
N GLU A 615 -5.50 -16.19 -31.76
CA GLU A 615 -6.20 -17.39 -32.23
C GLU A 615 -5.26 -18.57 -32.57
N GLU A 616 -3.97 -18.29 -32.84
CA GLU A 616 -2.92 -19.29 -33.02
C GLU A 616 -2.16 -19.63 -31.71
N PHE A 617 -2.63 -19.14 -30.56
CA PHE A 617 -1.97 -19.22 -29.26
C PHE A 617 -0.53 -18.64 -29.26
N GLU A 618 -0.25 -17.66 -30.12
CA GLU A 618 1.00 -16.90 -30.05
C GLU A 618 0.95 -15.91 -28.89
N ALA A 619 2.01 -15.93 -28.06
CA ALA A 619 2.12 -15.02 -26.94
C ALA A 619 2.41 -13.59 -27.39
N LYS A 620 1.60 -12.65 -26.91
CA LYS A 620 1.79 -11.21 -27.09
C LYS A 620 1.85 -10.52 -25.74
N LEU A 621 2.98 -9.89 -25.45
CA LEU A 621 3.15 -9.09 -24.24
C LEU A 621 2.37 -7.78 -24.38
N GLY A 622 1.54 -7.48 -23.39
CA GLY A 622 0.74 -6.26 -23.31
C GLY A 622 0.93 -5.51 -21.98
N ASP A 623 0.20 -4.41 -21.83
CA ASP A 623 0.16 -3.55 -20.64
C ASP A 623 1.50 -2.82 -20.34
N PHE A 624 1.77 -1.77 -21.12
CA PHE A 624 2.98 -0.96 -21.04
C PHE A 624 2.79 0.29 -20.16
N GLY A 625 1.73 0.33 -19.34
CA GLY A 625 1.42 1.45 -18.45
C GLY A 625 2.58 1.83 -17.55
N LEU A 626 3.34 0.85 -17.05
CA LEU A 626 4.47 1.08 -16.16
C LEU A 626 5.81 1.23 -16.89
N ALA A 627 5.83 1.09 -18.22
CA ALA A 627 7.04 0.98 -19.02
C ALA A 627 7.91 2.25 -18.96
N ARG A 628 9.21 2.09 -19.20
CA ARG A 628 10.18 3.19 -19.24
C ARG A 628 11.19 3.01 -20.36
N LEU A 629 11.49 4.11 -21.06
CA LEU A 629 12.57 4.20 -22.03
C LEU A 629 13.85 4.65 -21.30
N VAL A 630 14.94 3.91 -21.49
CA VAL A 630 16.23 4.17 -20.86
C VAL A 630 17.33 4.19 -21.92
N ASP A 631 18.15 5.23 -21.91
CA ASP A 631 19.33 5.31 -22.76
C ASP A 631 20.37 4.26 -22.35
N TYR A 632 20.92 3.56 -23.33
CA TYR A 632 21.93 2.51 -23.11
C TYR A 632 23.20 3.02 -22.39
N ALA A 633 23.52 4.31 -22.52
CA ALA A 633 24.74 4.91 -22.00
C ALA A 633 24.63 5.46 -20.55
N THR A 634 23.45 5.92 -20.13
CA THR A 634 23.28 6.65 -18.85
C THR A 634 22.56 5.83 -17.77
N GLY A 635 21.94 4.70 -18.13
CA GLY A 635 21.23 3.84 -17.21
C GLY A 635 19.98 4.49 -16.59
N SER A 636 19.24 3.72 -15.80
CA SER A 636 17.95 4.15 -15.22
C SER A 636 18.16 5.16 -14.08
N LYS A 637 17.53 6.34 -14.14
CA LYS A 637 17.41 7.29 -13.02
C LYS A 637 16.44 6.71 -11.97
N THR A 638 16.58 7.10 -10.69
CA THR A 638 15.77 6.60 -9.55
C THR A 638 14.28 6.53 -9.86
N THR A 639 13.63 5.36 -9.65
CA THR A 639 12.21 5.13 -9.98
C THR A 639 11.39 4.63 -8.78
N LYS A 640 10.14 5.09 -8.64
CA LYS A 640 9.17 4.56 -7.66
C LYS A 640 9.01 3.03 -7.86
N VAL A 641 9.10 2.24 -6.78
CA VAL A 641 8.82 0.79 -6.81
C VAL A 641 7.35 0.58 -7.15
N ILE A 642 7.10 0.02 -8.34
CA ILE A 642 5.78 -0.34 -8.88
C ILE A 642 5.94 -1.63 -9.70
N GLY A 643 4.95 -2.51 -9.62
CA GLY A 643 4.93 -3.84 -10.25
C GLY A 643 4.09 -4.83 -9.42
N THR A 644 3.86 -6.02 -9.96
CA THR A 644 3.02 -7.05 -9.29
C THR A 644 3.81 -7.93 -8.31
N GLN A 645 3.28 -8.12 -7.10
CA GLN A 645 3.89 -8.96 -6.06
C GLN A 645 4.08 -10.41 -6.55
N GLY A 646 5.21 -11.02 -6.19
CA GLY A 646 5.62 -12.36 -6.69
C GLY A 646 6.49 -12.29 -7.95
N TYR A 647 6.25 -11.31 -8.83
CA TYR A 647 7.04 -11.13 -10.07
C TYR A 647 8.15 -10.09 -9.92
N MET A 648 8.14 -9.27 -8.87
CA MET A 648 9.15 -8.23 -8.64
C MET A 648 10.48 -8.81 -8.13
N ALA A 649 11.58 -8.36 -8.74
CA ALA A 649 12.93 -8.75 -8.36
C ALA A 649 13.31 -8.26 -6.94
N PRO A 650 14.00 -9.07 -6.11
CA PRO A 650 14.37 -8.72 -4.74
C PRO A 650 15.11 -7.38 -4.58
N GLU A 651 16.06 -7.11 -5.45
CA GLU A 651 16.87 -5.88 -5.41
C GLU A 651 16.07 -4.64 -5.78
N TYR A 652 14.94 -4.78 -6.49
CA TYR A 652 14.12 -3.63 -6.88
C TYR A 652 13.49 -2.97 -5.66
N PHE A 653 13.13 -3.76 -4.63
CA PHE A 653 12.63 -3.26 -3.35
C PHE A 653 13.68 -2.46 -2.57
N THR A 654 14.97 -2.83 -2.71
CA THR A 654 16.06 -2.17 -1.97
C THR A 654 16.59 -0.96 -2.70
N THR A 655 16.73 -1.06 -4.02
CA THR A 655 17.38 -0.04 -4.86
C THR A 655 16.42 1.00 -5.39
N SER A 656 15.11 0.71 -5.46
CA SER A 656 14.13 1.54 -6.17
C SER A 656 14.59 1.88 -7.60
N ARG A 657 15.24 0.93 -8.27
CA ARG A 657 15.72 1.09 -9.64
C ARG A 657 15.28 -0.10 -10.47
N ALA A 658 14.33 0.15 -11.37
CA ALA A 658 13.98 -0.82 -12.40
C ALA A 658 15.12 -0.90 -13.43
N SER A 659 15.48 -2.12 -13.83
CA SER A 659 16.51 -2.39 -14.83
C SER A 659 16.06 -3.51 -15.79
N LYS A 660 16.83 -3.75 -16.86
CA LYS A 660 16.58 -4.90 -17.73
C LYS A 660 16.65 -6.22 -16.97
N GLU A 661 17.48 -6.31 -15.92
CA GLU A 661 17.61 -7.49 -15.06
C GLU A 661 16.39 -7.70 -14.15
N THR A 662 15.65 -6.64 -13.80
CA THR A 662 14.39 -6.80 -13.05
C THR A 662 13.31 -7.42 -13.92
N ASP A 663 13.24 -7.08 -15.21
CA ASP A 663 12.32 -7.74 -16.16
C ASP A 663 12.75 -9.20 -16.43
N VAL A 664 14.06 -9.48 -16.48
CA VAL A 664 14.57 -10.86 -16.59
C VAL A 664 14.12 -11.72 -15.41
N TYR A 665 14.08 -11.17 -14.19
CA TYR A 665 13.55 -11.89 -13.03
C TYR A 665 12.07 -12.24 -13.20
N SER A 666 11.23 -11.25 -13.55
CA SER A 666 9.80 -11.46 -13.78
C SER A 666 9.54 -12.47 -14.89
N PHE A 667 10.34 -12.44 -15.96
CA PHE A 667 10.34 -13.45 -17.02
C PHE A 667 10.67 -14.85 -16.48
N GLY A 668 11.69 -14.98 -15.62
CA GLY A 668 12.04 -16.24 -14.96
C GLY A 668 10.89 -16.82 -14.14
N VAL A 669 10.15 -15.99 -13.42
CA VAL A 669 8.95 -16.40 -12.68
C VAL A 669 7.89 -16.96 -13.64
N VAL A 670 7.58 -16.25 -14.72
CA VAL A 670 6.61 -16.71 -15.73
C VAL A 670 7.03 -18.02 -16.38
N LEU A 671 8.33 -18.25 -16.64
CA LEU A 671 8.80 -19.55 -17.14
C LEU A 671 8.46 -20.68 -16.16
N LEU A 672 8.67 -20.47 -14.86
CA LEU A 672 8.33 -21.46 -13.84
C LEU A 672 6.81 -21.70 -13.79
N GLU A 673 5.99 -20.68 -14.01
CA GLU A 673 4.52 -20.83 -14.11
C GLU A 673 4.12 -21.67 -15.34
N ILE A 674 4.73 -21.41 -16.50
CA ILE A 674 4.45 -22.13 -17.75
C ILE A 674 4.74 -23.62 -17.59
N VAL A 675 5.91 -24.00 -17.07
CA VAL A 675 6.28 -25.42 -16.93
C VAL A 675 5.45 -26.13 -15.86
N SER A 676 5.17 -25.47 -14.74
CA SER A 676 4.56 -26.12 -13.58
C SER A 676 3.03 -26.06 -13.57
N GLY A 677 2.42 -25.13 -14.31
CA GLY A 677 0.99 -24.84 -14.20
C GLY A 677 0.58 -24.33 -12.82
N ARG A 678 1.54 -23.88 -12.00
CA ARG A 678 1.34 -23.36 -10.64
C ARG A 678 1.55 -21.86 -10.64
N ARG A 679 0.75 -21.15 -9.82
CA ARG A 679 0.92 -19.72 -9.59
C ARG A 679 2.17 -19.49 -8.75
N VAL A 680 2.86 -18.37 -8.97
CA VAL A 680 3.97 -17.94 -8.10
C VAL A 680 3.52 -17.79 -6.63
N ILE A 681 2.27 -17.37 -6.43
CA ILE A 681 1.58 -17.32 -5.14
C ILE A 681 0.26 -18.08 -5.32
N ASP A 682 0.21 -19.32 -4.85
CA ASP A 682 -1.00 -20.14 -4.82
C ASP A 682 -1.57 -20.10 -3.39
N LEU A 683 -2.79 -19.57 -3.24
CA LEU A 683 -3.47 -19.44 -1.95
C LEU A 683 -4.39 -20.64 -1.64
N GLU A 684 -4.67 -21.49 -2.64
CA GLU A 684 -5.59 -22.64 -2.53
C GLU A 684 -4.85 -23.96 -2.27
N ARG A 685 -3.55 -24.02 -2.59
CA ARG A 685 -2.64 -25.12 -2.22
C ARG A 685 -1.65 -24.62 -1.18
N ASP A 686 -1.06 -25.56 -0.41
CA ASP A 686 -0.01 -25.27 0.58
C ASP A 686 0.95 -24.20 0.02
N PRO A 687 1.05 -22.99 0.62
CA PRO A 687 1.69 -21.83 -0.01
C PRO A 687 3.20 -22.00 -0.09
N ILE A 688 3.63 -22.78 -1.06
CA ILE A 688 5.02 -23.01 -1.36
C ILE A 688 5.40 -21.96 -2.41
N ASP A 689 6.37 -21.11 -2.09
CA ASP A 689 7.03 -20.24 -3.06
C ASP A 689 7.46 -21.08 -4.27
N LEU A 690 6.88 -20.78 -5.44
CA LEU A 690 7.13 -21.51 -6.70
C LEU A 690 8.63 -21.60 -7.01
N ILE A 691 9.40 -20.57 -6.66
CA ILE A 691 10.84 -20.52 -6.88
C ILE A 691 11.52 -21.56 -5.98
N GLU A 692 11.25 -21.57 -4.66
CA GLU A 692 11.84 -22.54 -3.74
C GLU A 692 11.35 -23.97 -4.02
N TRP A 693 10.09 -24.15 -4.43
CA TRP A 693 9.55 -25.43 -4.87
C TRP A 693 10.31 -25.98 -6.08
N SER A 694 10.58 -25.12 -7.07
CA SER A 694 11.34 -25.47 -8.27
C SER A 694 12.80 -25.80 -7.92
N TRP A 695 13.41 -25.04 -7.00
CA TRP A 695 14.74 -25.32 -6.46
C TRP A 695 14.83 -26.68 -5.75
N LYS A 696 13.79 -27.10 -5.01
CA LYS A 696 13.74 -28.41 -4.37
C LYS A 696 13.84 -29.55 -5.40
N HIS A 697 13.12 -29.46 -6.51
CA HIS A 697 13.18 -30.45 -7.59
C HIS A 697 14.51 -30.41 -8.34
N TYR A 698 15.09 -29.23 -8.54
CA TYR A 698 16.43 -29.08 -9.10
C TYR A 698 17.49 -29.77 -8.22
N ARG A 699 17.49 -29.49 -6.90
CA ARG A 699 18.41 -30.13 -5.93
C ARG A 699 18.26 -31.63 -5.87
N ALA A 700 17.02 -32.12 -5.94
CA ALA A 700 16.72 -33.55 -5.95
C ALA A 700 17.07 -34.25 -7.27
N ARG A 701 17.52 -33.51 -8.30
CA ARG A 701 17.73 -33.99 -9.68
C ARG A 701 16.47 -34.66 -10.26
N LYS A 702 15.31 -34.12 -9.90
CA LYS A 702 13.97 -34.61 -10.29
C LYS A 702 13.19 -33.53 -11.03
N LEU A 703 13.82 -32.84 -11.98
CA LEU A 703 13.24 -31.70 -12.70
C LEU A 703 11.91 -32.01 -13.39
N VAL A 704 11.76 -33.21 -13.93
CA VAL A 704 10.51 -33.67 -14.56
C VAL A 704 9.31 -33.70 -13.60
N HIS A 705 9.54 -33.75 -12.29
CA HIS A 705 8.46 -33.67 -11.28
C HIS A 705 7.98 -32.24 -11.05
N ALA A 706 8.67 -31.24 -11.59
CA ALA A 706 8.25 -29.85 -11.54
C ALA A 706 7.29 -29.48 -12.68
N VAL A 707 7.07 -30.38 -13.65
CA VAL A 707 6.17 -30.19 -14.79
C VAL A 707 4.71 -30.35 -14.34
N ASP A 708 3.82 -29.55 -14.94
CA ASP A 708 2.39 -29.59 -14.70
C ASP A 708 1.83 -31.01 -14.83
N GLU A 709 1.27 -31.53 -13.74
CA GLU A 709 0.69 -32.86 -13.65
C GLU A 709 -0.43 -33.08 -14.68
N LYS A 710 -1.13 -32.01 -15.10
CA LYS A 710 -2.19 -32.06 -16.11
C LYS A 710 -1.68 -32.48 -17.49
N LEU A 711 -0.38 -32.32 -17.77
CA LEU A 711 0.26 -32.75 -19.02
C LEU A 711 0.59 -34.25 -19.03
N GLY A 712 0.53 -34.94 -17.88
CA GLY A 712 0.82 -36.37 -17.79
C GLY A 712 2.24 -36.72 -18.28
N LYS A 713 2.34 -37.42 -19.41
CA LYS A 713 3.62 -37.76 -20.07
C LYS A 713 3.83 -37.00 -21.38
N ASP A 714 2.92 -36.11 -21.74
CA ASP A 714 2.90 -35.40 -23.01
C ASP A 714 3.72 -34.10 -22.94
N PHE A 715 5.03 -34.25 -22.78
CA PHE A 715 6.00 -33.15 -22.81
C PHE A 715 7.40 -33.64 -23.20
N ASP A 716 8.19 -32.76 -23.83
CA ASP A 716 9.59 -33.04 -24.12
C ASP A 716 10.45 -32.76 -22.88
N LYS A 717 11.15 -33.79 -22.39
CA LYS A 717 11.96 -33.70 -21.17
C LYS A 717 13.11 -32.71 -21.27
N LYS A 718 13.80 -32.64 -22.42
CA LYS A 718 14.95 -31.73 -22.60
C LYS A 718 14.47 -30.28 -22.62
N GLN A 719 13.36 -30.03 -23.29
CA GLN A 719 12.70 -28.73 -23.30
C GLN A 719 12.25 -28.33 -21.89
N ALA A 720 11.64 -29.25 -21.13
CA ALA A 720 11.19 -28.98 -19.77
C ALA A 720 12.36 -28.65 -18.83
N GLU A 721 13.44 -29.42 -18.91
CA GLU A 721 14.67 -29.15 -18.16
C GLU A 721 15.26 -27.79 -18.51
N ALA A 722 15.35 -27.46 -19.80
CA ALA A 722 15.84 -26.15 -20.25
C ALA A 722 14.97 -25.00 -19.73
N LEU A 723 13.65 -25.16 -19.73
CA LEU A 723 12.70 -24.15 -19.28
C LEU A 723 12.79 -23.92 -17.77
N ILE A 724 12.92 -24.98 -16.97
CA ILE A 724 13.13 -24.87 -15.52
C ILE A 724 14.50 -24.25 -15.21
N ILE A 725 15.57 -24.67 -15.89
CA ILE A 725 16.91 -24.13 -15.68
C ILE A 725 16.95 -22.64 -16.03
N ALA A 726 16.38 -22.25 -17.18
CA ALA A 726 16.25 -20.86 -17.58
C ALA A 726 15.41 -20.07 -16.56
N GLY A 727 14.28 -20.62 -16.10
CA GLY A 727 13.43 -20.02 -15.07
C GLY A 727 14.17 -19.75 -13.77
N LEU A 728 14.90 -20.74 -13.23
CA LEU A 728 15.67 -20.61 -12.00
C LEU A 728 16.86 -19.64 -12.12
N LEU A 729 17.56 -19.65 -13.25
CA LEU A 729 18.67 -18.73 -13.53
C LEU A 729 18.17 -17.29 -13.64
N CYS A 730 17.07 -17.07 -14.38
CA CYS A 730 16.44 -15.76 -14.52
C CYS A 730 15.85 -15.25 -13.20
N ALA A 731 15.18 -16.10 -12.44
CA ALA A 731 14.58 -15.77 -11.13
C ALA A 731 15.59 -15.80 -9.96
N HIS A 732 16.89 -15.74 -10.25
CA HIS A 732 17.91 -15.76 -9.20
C HIS A 732 17.85 -14.46 -8.36
N PRO A 733 17.91 -14.53 -7.01
CA PRO A 733 17.74 -13.35 -6.16
C PRO A 733 18.88 -12.34 -6.28
N ILE A 734 20.09 -12.79 -6.62
CA ILE A 734 21.24 -11.93 -6.88
C ILE A 734 21.33 -11.62 -8.37
N THR A 735 21.27 -10.34 -8.73
CA THR A 735 21.24 -9.81 -10.10
C THR A 735 22.39 -10.32 -10.98
N THR A 736 23.61 -10.40 -10.45
CA THR A 736 24.83 -10.76 -11.22
C THR A 736 24.90 -12.23 -11.65
N TYR A 737 24.05 -13.08 -11.07
CA TYR A 737 23.92 -14.48 -11.45
C TYR A 737 22.85 -14.71 -12.52
N ARG A 738 21.98 -13.72 -12.77
CA ARG A 738 20.97 -13.82 -13.82
C ARG A 738 21.67 -13.80 -15.19
N PRO A 739 21.23 -14.65 -16.12
CA PRO A 739 21.71 -14.60 -17.49
C PRO A 739 21.17 -13.32 -18.15
N SER A 740 21.85 -12.87 -19.19
CA SER A 740 21.24 -11.98 -20.17
C SER A 740 20.05 -12.69 -20.86
N ILE A 741 19.12 -11.91 -21.41
CA ILE A 741 18.00 -12.49 -22.15
C ILE A 741 18.45 -13.33 -23.36
N GLU A 742 19.58 -12.99 -23.97
CA GLU A 742 20.22 -13.76 -25.06
C GLU A 742 20.71 -15.13 -24.59
N GLU A 743 21.35 -15.19 -23.42
CA GLU A 743 21.76 -16.45 -22.80
C GLU A 743 20.55 -17.30 -22.39
N ALA A 744 19.51 -16.68 -21.82
CA ALA A 744 18.25 -17.37 -21.50
C ALA A 744 17.59 -17.94 -22.77
N MET A 745 17.55 -17.17 -23.86
CA MET A 745 17.10 -17.64 -25.18
C MET A 745 17.97 -18.77 -25.72
N ALA A 746 19.28 -18.75 -25.52
CA ALA A 746 20.17 -19.82 -25.95
C ALA A 746 19.89 -21.14 -25.19
N ILE A 747 19.61 -21.05 -23.89
CA ILE A 747 19.18 -22.19 -23.05
C ILE A 747 17.84 -22.74 -23.56
N LEU A 748 16.83 -21.87 -23.74
CA LEU A 748 15.52 -22.26 -24.28
C LEU A 748 15.57 -22.78 -25.72
N ASN A 749 16.60 -22.46 -26.49
CA ASN A 749 16.76 -23.02 -27.85
C ASN A 749 17.70 -24.22 -27.89
N LEU A 750 18.06 -24.79 -26.73
CA LEU A 750 18.93 -25.96 -26.59
C LEU A 750 20.29 -25.80 -27.33
N LYS A 751 20.81 -24.58 -27.42
CA LYS A 751 22.07 -24.30 -28.11
C LYS A 751 23.25 -24.67 -27.20
N ALA A 752 24.01 -25.70 -27.58
CA ALA A 752 25.05 -26.40 -26.81
C ALA A 752 26.27 -25.59 -26.32
N ARG A 753 26.33 -24.26 -26.50
CA ARG A 753 27.51 -23.43 -26.17
C ARG A 753 27.44 -22.69 -24.85
N VAL A 754 26.31 -22.67 -24.16
CA VAL A 754 26.24 -22.14 -22.80
C VAL A 754 26.45 -23.32 -21.87
N LYS A 755 27.67 -23.51 -21.34
CA LYS A 755 27.81 -24.28 -20.10
C LYS A 755 26.88 -23.56 -19.11
N PRO A 756 25.78 -24.19 -18.63
CA PRO A 756 25.02 -23.58 -17.56
C PRO A 756 26.05 -23.27 -16.49
N ARG A 757 26.19 -22.01 -16.06
CA ARG A 757 26.86 -21.75 -14.78
C ARG A 757 26.18 -22.73 -13.83
N GLU A 758 26.90 -23.73 -13.33
CA GLU A 758 26.29 -24.77 -12.49
C GLU A 758 25.50 -24.02 -11.43
N LEU A 759 24.16 -24.12 -11.48
CA LEU A 759 23.31 -23.46 -10.50
C LEU A 759 23.84 -23.94 -9.14
N PRO A 760 24.19 -23.03 -8.23
CA PRO A 760 24.80 -23.43 -6.98
C PRO A 760 23.91 -24.47 -6.29
N LEU A 761 24.51 -25.58 -5.83
CA LEU A 761 23.80 -26.70 -5.20
C LEU A 761 23.01 -26.28 -3.95
N LYS A 762 23.40 -25.17 -3.32
CA LYS A 762 22.67 -24.47 -2.27
C LYS A 762 21.90 -23.32 -2.93
N SER A 763 20.61 -23.13 -2.59
CA SER A 763 20.00 -21.84 -2.97
C SER A 763 20.83 -20.74 -2.32
N PRO A 764 21.00 -19.60 -2.98
CA PRO A 764 21.24 -18.39 -2.23
C PRO A 764 20.06 -18.28 -1.27
N GLN A 765 20.35 -18.22 0.04
CA GLN A 765 19.36 -17.66 0.94
C GLN A 765 19.13 -16.24 0.41
N SER A 766 18.03 -16.04 -0.29
CA SER A 766 17.55 -14.71 -0.59
C SER A 766 17.55 -13.95 0.75
N PRO A 767 17.93 -12.68 0.82
CA PRO A 767 17.60 -11.85 1.98
C PRO A 767 16.08 -11.88 2.28
N LEU A 768 15.27 -12.32 1.31
CA LEU A 768 13.84 -12.59 1.40
C LEU A 768 13.48 -14.07 1.62
N SER A 769 14.43 -15.01 1.70
CA SER A 769 14.21 -16.43 2.06
C SER A 769 13.87 -16.66 3.53
N ILE A 770 13.16 -15.70 4.09
CA ILE A 770 12.48 -15.77 5.37
C ILE A 770 11.30 -16.71 5.16
N ASN A 771 11.49 -17.97 5.55
CA ASN A 771 10.45 -18.93 5.93
C ASN A 771 9.02 -18.55 5.48
N TRP A 772 8.67 -18.87 4.24
CA TRP A 772 7.26 -19.05 3.85
C TRP A 772 6.72 -20.39 4.36
N LYS A 773 7.20 -20.88 5.52
CA LYS A 773 6.49 -21.93 6.26
C LYS A 773 5.18 -21.30 6.71
N VAL A 774 4.16 -21.57 5.93
CA VAL A 774 2.78 -21.25 6.21
C VAL A 774 2.44 -21.91 7.53
N SER A 775 2.19 -21.10 8.56
CA SER A 775 1.54 -21.62 9.76
C SER A 775 0.20 -22.23 9.31
N PRO A 776 -0.23 -23.40 9.83
CA PRO A 776 -1.41 -24.14 9.37
C PRO A 776 -2.77 -23.40 9.47
N ARG A 777 -2.79 -22.10 9.78
CA ARG A 777 -3.98 -21.27 9.98
C ARG A 777 -4.84 -20.98 8.75
N TRP A 778 -4.35 -21.29 7.56
CA TRP A 778 -5.04 -20.98 6.30
C TRP A 778 -5.83 -22.15 5.71
N LEU A 779 -5.87 -23.30 6.40
CA LEU A 779 -6.43 -24.55 5.88
C LEU A 779 -7.96 -24.68 5.94
N LYS A 780 -8.70 -23.59 6.14
CA LYS A 780 -10.16 -23.56 5.90
C LYS A 780 -10.53 -22.17 5.42
N PHE A 781 -10.67 -21.97 4.11
CA PHE A 781 -11.81 -21.34 3.44
C PHE A 781 -11.61 -21.37 1.93
#